data_AF-A0A954I599-F1
#
_entry.id   AF-A0A954I599-F1
#
_cell.length_a   1.000
_cell.length_b   1.000
_cell.length_c   1.000
_cell.angle_alpha   90.00
_cell.angle_beta   90.00
_cell.angle_gamma   90.00
#
_symmetry.space_group_name_H-M   'P 1'
#
loop_
_entity.id
_entity.type
_entity.pdbx_description
1 polymer ?
#
loop_
_entity_poly.entity_id
_entity_poly.type
_entity_poly.pdbx_seq_one_letter_code
_entity_poly.pdbx_strand_id
1 'polypeptide(L)'
;ITLLLQDGFYESFGKPHDGLGFVPNVMEHLHGSTAIAGIALGQLTAFPSDYRDHTFGGNVMTSRINSNRLVHHGSSIRAEEVPDFLSCDDPWFRPVDMVVGPDGALYVADFYNRIIGHYEVDLHHPGRDRHRGRIWRISYTGETSEQRTKPTEAASGVEFTETDLTTKSTAELVNLLGSVPEVQARQIADQLSDGAATTASTLIPQLQALLTDRSPATRRRALWLLHRFGAVTPAMITAACHDQDSIVRIHAFRLLNAMVQGTPTPLADATIRQQSAPVIRDGLRDVDPLVRRTAALAAARYPEASLISALYESYHEADAADVHLQHAVRMALREHLRQDDWFRETVAHLADENLTLTAGICLGLKTSASGEFLAGQIAELSERQPAVVTEYLTFAALYASADTAGSVVNVIRQRFAGDAEQQLQLTLAMRNGFASRNQPVPDSARQLAFELSLQYLKMKDAADVAALEVHPLLTWTYAPHVTASNPDSAYTVTNARRCADGQNGVSLFSSFEKGERRTGVYRSQAFAAPRTFSFYFAGHDGIPSEPLKKQNFVRLVDSANGDVLREASPPRNDVAQLVKWDLADLNGRSVAVELIDGDTASAYAWIAVGRFSVPALNPSDAVALRARAARLIGEFRLAELKPALEVLLTAADLGQDEVVRLANAVYQLQPSGPAAALRLAPLVQGASQQVRTQAIQALLKPESANRGEVLGAVCQTATTVEQQLLAEELLSDAEGLDVLFTLIESGKVAAQLLKRPAIAQRIAASPSETATQRMAVLVAGLPDENEAIIRLIEVTRESCQQQPGNAVAGAELFKKNCSGCHQIAGQGKKVGPNLDGIGNRGLDRVTEDVLAPNRNVDIAFRSSTVVTRDGLVLAGLLRELENDRISVVNSKGEETIVNAADVDERVGSALSPMPANFGEVLTADQLRDLFAYLVSQRQ
;
A
#
# COMPACT_ATOMS: atom_id res chain seq x y z
N ILE A 1 17.97 13.23 -13.00
CA ILE A 1 19.09 12.37 -13.45
C ILE A 1 19.85 11.92 -12.20
N THR A 2 20.18 10.65 -12.09
CA THR A 2 20.85 10.06 -10.92
C THR A 2 22.08 9.29 -11.36
N LEU A 3 23.18 9.39 -10.60
CA LEU A 3 24.36 8.57 -10.81
C LEU A 3 24.11 7.19 -10.17
N LEU A 4 24.18 6.14 -10.98
CA LEU A 4 23.99 4.80 -10.45
C LEU A 4 25.25 4.33 -9.69
N LEU A 5 25.11 4.21 -8.38
CA LEU A 5 25.98 3.43 -7.50
C LEU A 5 25.49 1.98 -7.43
N GLN A 6 26.43 1.04 -7.53
CA GLN A 6 26.13 -0.38 -7.39
C GLN A 6 25.56 -0.66 -5.99
N ASP A 7 24.50 -1.46 -5.91
CA ASP A 7 23.71 -1.77 -4.71
C ASP A 7 23.03 -0.57 -4.03
N GLY A 8 23.11 0.63 -4.63
CA GLY A 8 22.40 1.81 -4.16
C GLY A 8 20.89 1.71 -4.34
N PHE A 9 20.14 2.32 -3.43
CA PHE A 9 18.69 2.44 -3.53
C PHE A 9 18.28 3.78 -4.13
N TYR A 10 17.30 3.76 -5.03
CA TYR A 10 16.81 4.96 -5.72
C TYR A 10 15.33 5.17 -5.47
N GLU A 11 14.93 6.43 -5.41
CA GLU A 11 13.55 6.84 -5.26
C GLU A 11 12.69 6.24 -6.37
N SER A 12 11.56 5.66 -5.99
CA SER A 12 10.55 5.13 -6.91
C SER A 12 9.20 5.12 -6.21
N PHE A 13 8.13 5.17 -7.00
CA PHE A 13 6.77 5.27 -6.47
C PHE A 13 6.45 4.11 -5.52
N GLY A 14 6.17 4.44 -4.26
CA GLY A 14 5.83 3.47 -3.21
C GLY A 14 6.99 2.56 -2.76
N LYS A 15 8.22 2.78 -3.23
CA LYS A 15 9.37 1.96 -2.85
C LYS A 15 10.02 2.49 -1.55
N PRO A 16 10.11 1.71 -0.46
CA PRO A 16 10.84 2.13 0.73
C PRO A 16 12.36 2.11 0.48
N HIS A 17 13.10 2.97 1.19
CA HIS A 17 14.56 2.93 1.21
C HIS A 17 15.07 1.73 2.04
N ASP A 18 16.35 1.40 1.90
CA ASP A 18 16.99 0.25 2.55
C ASP A 18 17.43 0.49 4.00
N GLY A 19 16.99 1.59 4.61
CA GLY A 19 17.45 2.08 5.92
C GLY A 19 18.60 3.08 5.87
N LEU A 20 19.41 3.13 4.80
CA LEU A 20 20.45 4.17 4.64
C LEU A 20 19.91 5.43 3.94
N GLY A 21 18.75 5.33 3.31
CA GLY A 21 18.15 6.38 2.50
C GLY A 21 18.39 6.11 1.01
N PHE A 22 17.97 7.03 0.15
CA PHE A 22 18.24 6.92 -1.28
C PHE A 22 19.60 7.50 -1.65
N VAL A 23 20.18 6.99 -2.74
CA VAL A 23 21.37 7.58 -3.34
C VAL A 23 21.03 9.02 -3.75
N PRO A 24 21.82 10.01 -3.30
CA PRO A 24 21.59 11.41 -3.65
C PRO A 24 21.53 11.65 -5.17
N ASN A 25 20.61 12.50 -5.60
CA ASN A 25 20.45 12.82 -7.01
C ASN A 25 21.57 13.74 -7.51
N VAL A 26 21.94 13.59 -8.78
CA VAL A 26 22.90 14.50 -9.45
C VAL A 26 22.19 15.76 -9.94
N MET A 27 20.95 15.60 -10.43
CA MET A 27 20.15 16.68 -11.01
C MET A 27 18.81 16.78 -10.28
N GLU A 28 18.54 17.95 -9.68
CA GLU A 28 17.32 18.22 -8.88
C GLU A 28 16.27 19.04 -9.65
N HIS A 29 16.64 19.62 -10.80
CA HIS A 29 15.74 20.33 -11.71
C HIS A 29 15.28 19.44 -12.87
N LEU A 30 14.27 19.90 -13.60
CA LEU A 30 13.62 19.15 -14.69
C LEU A 30 13.58 19.89 -16.04
N HIS A 31 14.21 21.07 -16.16
CA HIS A 31 14.11 21.92 -17.37
C HIS A 31 12.67 22.20 -17.80
N GLY A 32 11.75 22.33 -16.83
CA GLY A 32 10.32 22.51 -17.08
C GLY A 32 9.65 21.37 -17.86
N SER A 33 10.25 20.16 -17.88
CA SER A 33 9.76 19.02 -18.66
C SER A 33 9.40 17.84 -17.79
N THR A 34 8.38 17.09 -18.22
CA THR A 34 8.03 15.78 -17.66
C THR A 34 8.63 14.63 -18.48
N ALA A 35 9.30 14.92 -19.60
CA ALA A 35 9.92 13.93 -20.46
C ALA A 35 11.26 14.44 -21.02
N ILE A 36 12.34 13.89 -20.48
CA ILE A 36 13.72 14.06 -20.97
C ILE A 36 14.19 12.72 -21.53
N ALA A 37 14.83 12.74 -22.68
CA ALA A 37 15.21 11.54 -23.43
C ALA A 37 16.63 11.66 -23.98
N GLY A 38 17.38 10.54 -23.96
CA GLY A 38 18.79 10.50 -24.32
C GLY A 38 19.70 11.28 -23.35
N ILE A 39 20.97 10.90 -23.30
CA ILE A 39 22.01 11.70 -22.64
C ILE A 39 23.34 11.55 -23.36
N ALA A 40 23.95 12.68 -23.70
CA ALA A 40 25.30 12.73 -24.25
C ALA A 40 26.23 13.55 -23.34
N LEU A 41 27.50 13.16 -23.28
CA LEU A 41 28.52 13.83 -22.48
C LEU A 41 29.40 14.68 -23.39
N GLY A 42 29.51 15.97 -23.09
CA GLY A 42 30.29 16.93 -23.88
C GLY A 42 31.78 16.62 -23.90
N GLN A 43 32.35 16.01 -22.85
CA GLN A 43 33.73 15.53 -22.83
C GLN A 43 34.08 14.51 -23.93
N LEU A 44 33.06 13.86 -24.54
CA LEU A 44 33.27 12.92 -25.64
C LEU A 44 33.28 13.62 -27.01
N THR A 45 32.86 14.88 -27.07
CA THR A 45 32.70 15.64 -28.31
C THR A 45 33.98 16.34 -28.76
N ALA A 46 34.02 16.74 -30.02
CA ALA A 46 35.02 17.65 -30.58
C ALA A 46 34.68 19.14 -30.35
N PHE A 47 33.68 19.44 -29.51
CA PHE A 47 33.25 20.81 -29.22
C PHE A 47 34.31 21.59 -28.42
N PRO A 48 34.20 22.93 -28.35
CA PRO A 48 35.08 23.75 -27.52
C PRO A 48 35.13 23.28 -26.06
N SER A 49 36.24 23.59 -25.39
CA SER A 49 36.51 23.19 -24.00
C SER A 49 35.39 23.56 -23.02
N ASP A 50 34.66 24.64 -23.28
CA ASP A 50 33.56 25.11 -22.44
C ASP A 50 32.41 24.08 -22.34
N TYR A 51 32.27 23.19 -23.33
CA TYR A 51 31.29 22.11 -23.32
C TYR A 51 31.82 20.80 -22.71
N ARG A 52 33.10 20.72 -22.30
CA ARG A 52 33.69 19.47 -21.80
C ARG A 52 32.93 18.93 -20.59
N ASP A 53 32.59 19.80 -19.65
CA ASP A 53 31.86 19.42 -18.43
C ASP A 53 30.33 19.48 -18.63
N HIS A 54 29.84 19.60 -19.86
CA HIS A 54 28.41 19.66 -20.13
C HIS A 54 27.82 18.26 -20.37
N THR A 55 26.55 18.12 -20.02
CA THR A 55 25.67 17.05 -20.51
C THR A 55 24.60 17.64 -21.40
N PHE A 56 24.15 16.86 -22.37
CA PHE A 56 23.06 17.21 -23.27
C PHE A 56 21.93 16.21 -23.10
N GLY A 57 20.69 16.71 -23.02
CA GLY A 57 19.49 15.89 -22.87
C GLY A 57 18.36 16.39 -23.76
N GLY A 58 17.64 15.46 -24.39
CA GLY A 58 16.57 15.77 -25.33
C GLY A 58 15.28 16.10 -24.61
N ASN A 59 14.73 17.28 -24.86
CA ASN A 59 13.48 17.72 -24.27
C ASN A 59 12.36 17.65 -25.30
N VAL A 60 11.66 16.51 -25.29
CA VAL A 60 10.59 16.23 -26.26
C VAL A 60 9.35 17.10 -26.04
N MET A 61 9.15 17.62 -24.81
CA MET A 61 8.01 18.46 -24.46
C MET A 61 8.16 19.89 -24.99
N THR A 62 9.38 20.40 -24.99
CA THR A 62 9.65 21.82 -25.27
C THR A 62 10.46 22.07 -26.54
N SER A 63 10.70 21.04 -27.35
CA SER A 63 11.43 21.11 -28.63
C SER A 63 12.86 21.68 -28.46
N ARG A 64 13.58 21.16 -27.45
CA ARG A 64 14.92 21.65 -27.07
C ARG A 64 15.90 20.51 -26.84
N ILE A 65 17.18 20.84 -26.92
CA ILE A 65 18.26 20.06 -26.32
C ILE A 65 18.74 20.87 -25.12
N ASN A 66 18.41 20.38 -23.92
CA ASN A 66 18.85 21.00 -22.67
C ASN A 66 20.33 20.76 -22.47
N SER A 67 20.99 21.69 -21.76
CA SER A 67 22.37 21.54 -21.33
C SER A 67 22.47 21.65 -19.81
N ASN A 68 23.34 20.85 -19.21
CA ASN A 68 23.69 20.99 -17.80
C ASN A 68 25.20 20.95 -17.63
N ARG A 69 25.76 21.84 -16.82
CA ARG A 69 27.17 21.77 -16.42
C ARG A 69 27.33 20.82 -15.23
N LEU A 70 28.31 19.93 -15.30
CA LEU A 70 28.67 19.02 -14.22
C LEU A 70 29.70 19.71 -13.31
N VAL A 71 29.33 19.90 -12.06
CA VAL A 71 30.20 20.46 -11.02
C VAL A 71 30.62 19.36 -10.06
N HIS A 72 31.93 19.23 -9.85
CA HIS A 72 32.51 18.21 -8.99
C HIS A 72 32.64 18.70 -7.55
N HIS A 73 32.22 17.87 -6.60
CA HIS A 73 32.43 18.04 -5.17
C HIS A 73 33.07 16.77 -4.63
N GLY A 74 34.41 16.77 -4.53
CA GLY A 74 35.17 15.53 -4.34
C GLY A 74 34.88 14.53 -5.47
N SER A 75 34.40 13.34 -5.11
CA SER A 75 33.96 12.29 -6.03
C SER A 75 32.53 12.48 -6.57
N SER A 76 31.75 13.33 -5.92
CA SER A 76 30.36 13.62 -6.27
C SER A 76 30.27 14.58 -7.44
N ILE A 77 29.15 14.51 -8.14
CA ILE A 77 28.84 15.40 -9.26
C ILE A 77 27.45 15.97 -9.03
N ARG A 78 27.29 17.27 -9.26
CA ARG A 78 26.00 17.96 -9.36
C ARG A 78 25.82 18.50 -10.77
N ALA A 79 24.62 18.39 -11.31
CA ALA A 79 24.25 19.02 -12.56
C ALA A 79 23.65 20.40 -12.27
N GLU A 80 24.23 21.44 -12.85
CA GLU A 80 23.71 22.80 -12.82
C GLU A 80 23.00 23.12 -14.13
N GLU A 81 21.79 23.68 -14.03
CA GLU A 81 21.05 24.18 -15.18
C GLU A 81 21.80 25.33 -15.84
N VAL A 82 22.05 25.23 -17.15
CA VAL A 82 22.66 26.27 -17.98
C VAL A 82 21.79 26.49 -19.23
N PRO A 83 21.99 27.57 -20.01
CA PRO A 83 21.19 27.81 -21.21
C PRO A 83 21.14 26.59 -22.14
N ASP A 84 19.97 26.38 -22.74
CA ASP A 84 19.75 25.27 -23.66
C ASP A 84 20.78 25.25 -24.79
N PHE A 85 21.26 24.06 -25.12
CA PHE A 85 22.21 23.88 -26.21
C PHE A 85 21.57 24.18 -27.58
N LEU A 86 20.31 23.79 -27.75
CA LEU A 86 19.55 24.01 -28.97
C LEU A 86 18.07 24.23 -28.65
N SER A 87 17.45 25.19 -29.34
CA SER A 87 16.00 25.34 -29.40
C SER A 87 15.53 25.28 -30.84
N CYS A 88 14.33 24.76 -31.07
CA CYS A 88 13.75 24.61 -32.39
C CYS A 88 12.35 25.23 -32.43
N ASP A 89 12.10 26.10 -33.41
CA ASP A 89 10.79 26.71 -33.63
C ASP A 89 9.77 25.74 -34.26
N ASP A 90 10.25 24.60 -34.77
CA ASP A 90 9.40 23.53 -35.27
C ASP A 90 8.77 22.79 -34.08
N PRO A 91 7.45 22.94 -33.84
CA PRO A 91 6.81 22.41 -32.66
C PRO A 91 6.72 20.89 -32.66
N TRP A 92 7.15 20.21 -33.72
CA TRP A 92 7.18 18.75 -33.85
C TRP A 92 8.59 18.17 -33.73
N PHE A 93 9.60 18.99 -33.45
CA PHE A 93 10.94 18.51 -33.10
C PHE A 93 10.90 17.76 -31.76
N ARG A 94 11.28 16.48 -31.79
CA ARG A 94 11.23 15.53 -30.67
C ARG A 94 12.56 14.80 -30.54
N PRO A 95 13.57 15.42 -29.89
CA PRO A 95 14.86 14.76 -29.67
C PRO A 95 14.67 13.64 -28.65
N VAL A 96 14.55 12.41 -29.13
CA VAL A 96 14.25 11.22 -28.32
C VAL A 96 15.49 10.45 -27.91
N ASP A 97 16.62 10.66 -28.60
CA ASP A 97 17.90 10.08 -28.22
C ASP A 97 19.06 10.90 -28.77
N MET A 98 20.24 10.76 -28.16
CA MET A 98 21.46 11.37 -28.65
C MET A 98 22.71 10.62 -28.21
N VAL A 99 23.70 10.56 -29.10
CA VAL A 99 24.98 9.89 -28.87
C VAL A 99 26.11 10.67 -29.51
N VAL A 100 27.32 10.52 -28.97
CA VAL A 100 28.53 11.11 -29.58
C VAL A 100 29.19 10.08 -30.48
N GLY A 101 29.40 10.44 -31.74
CA GLY A 101 30.04 9.58 -32.73
C GLY A 101 31.56 9.51 -32.58
N PRO A 102 32.23 8.57 -33.28
CA PRO A 102 33.68 8.43 -33.27
C PRO A 102 34.41 9.63 -33.90
N ASP A 103 33.71 10.45 -34.67
CA ASP A 103 34.13 11.73 -35.25
C ASP A 103 33.98 12.91 -34.26
N GLY A 104 33.52 12.65 -33.02
CA GLY A 104 33.30 13.66 -32.00
C GLY A 104 32.07 14.54 -32.23
N ALA A 105 31.23 14.23 -33.22
CA ALA A 105 29.98 14.94 -33.46
C ALA A 105 28.86 14.43 -32.56
N LEU A 106 27.94 15.31 -32.18
CA LEU A 106 26.71 14.93 -31.47
C LEU A 106 25.64 14.53 -32.49
N TYR A 107 25.20 13.28 -32.44
CA TYR A 107 24.11 12.75 -33.26
C TYR A 107 22.81 12.78 -32.44
N VAL A 108 21.73 13.32 -33.02
CA VAL A 108 20.43 13.44 -32.36
C VAL A 108 19.37 12.76 -33.20
N ALA A 109 18.66 11.80 -32.59
CA ALA A 109 17.51 11.16 -33.17
C ALA A 109 16.26 11.98 -32.84
N ASP A 110 15.62 12.50 -33.89
CA ASP A 110 14.39 13.26 -33.80
C ASP A 110 13.22 12.45 -34.37
N PHE A 111 12.30 12.05 -33.48
CA PHE A 111 11.13 11.23 -33.79
C PHE A 111 10.07 11.95 -34.62
N TYR A 112 10.19 13.27 -34.78
CA TYR A 112 9.31 14.15 -35.56
C TYR A 112 7.81 13.86 -35.44
N ASN A 113 7.18 14.33 -34.35
CA ASN A 113 5.77 14.01 -34.09
C ASN A 113 5.00 15.17 -33.46
N ARG A 114 3.74 15.32 -33.89
CA ARG A 114 2.82 16.32 -33.32
C ARG A 114 2.35 15.92 -31.92
N ILE A 115 2.06 14.64 -31.72
CA ILE A 115 1.54 14.08 -30.45
C ILE A 115 2.70 13.43 -29.71
N ILE A 116 2.80 13.69 -28.41
CA ILE A 116 3.96 13.29 -27.60
C ILE A 116 3.68 11.95 -26.90
N GLY A 117 2.60 11.87 -26.12
CA GLY A 117 2.26 10.73 -25.29
C GLY A 117 1.12 9.85 -25.83
N HIS A 118 0.94 8.67 -25.24
CA HIS A 118 -0.16 7.74 -25.54
C HIS A 118 -1.49 8.10 -24.86
N TYR A 119 -1.46 8.94 -23.82
CA TYR A 119 -2.67 9.35 -23.09
C TYR A 119 -3.37 10.58 -23.68
N GLU A 120 -2.71 11.33 -24.57
CA GLU A 120 -3.26 12.57 -25.14
C GLU A 120 -4.41 12.31 -26.11
N VAL A 121 -4.26 11.28 -26.94
CA VAL A 121 -5.22 10.84 -27.95
C VAL A 121 -5.03 9.35 -28.24
N ASP A 122 -6.02 8.75 -28.89
CA ASP A 122 -5.99 7.36 -29.35
C ASP A 122 -4.68 6.98 -30.09
N LEU A 123 -4.22 5.74 -29.93
CA LEU A 123 -2.98 5.23 -30.54
C LEU A 123 -3.03 5.20 -32.08
N HIS A 124 -4.22 5.22 -32.66
CA HIS A 124 -4.50 5.28 -34.10
C HIS A 124 -4.85 6.69 -34.59
N HIS A 125 -4.78 7.71 -33.73
CA HIS A 125 -5.12 9.08 -34.11
C HIS A 125 -4.28 9.54 -35.33
N PRO A 126 -4.91 10.11 -36.37
CA PRO A 126 -4.24 10.41 -37.65
C PRO A 126 -3.16 11.50 -37.54
N GLY A 127 -3.18 12.29 -36.47
CA GLY A 127 -2.14 13.26 -36.17
C GLY A 127 -0.81 12.65 -35.71
N ARG A 128 -0.73 11.33 -35.45
CA ARG A 128 0.52 10.66 -35.06
C ARG A 128 1.33 10.39 -36.32
N ASP A 129 2.49 11.02 -36.44
CA ASP A 129 3.42 10.73 -37.53
C ASP A 129 4.05 9.34 -37.33
N ARG A 130 4.05 8.53 -38.39
CA ARG A 130 4.61 7.17 -38.39
C ARG A 130 5.64 6.96 -39.51
N HIS A 131 5.94 8.01 -40.28
CA HIS A 131 6.68 7.88 -41.53
C HIS A 131 7.89 8.82 -41.62
N ARG A 132 7.93 9.86 -40.79
CA ARG A 132 9.01 10.85 -40.80
C ARG A 132 9.79 10.82 -39.49
N GLY A 133 11.07 11.12 -39.63
CA GLY A 133 12.04 11.28 -38.55
C GLY A 133 13.29 11.95 -39.13
N ARG A 134 14.13 12.52 -38.27
CA ARG A 134 15.36 13.19 -38.67
C ARG A 134 16.54 12.68 -37.83
N ILE A 135 17.71 12.57 -38.44
CA ILE A 135 18.97 12.39 -37.72
C ILE A 135 19.79 13.66 -37.94
N TRP A 136 20.12 14.34 -36.86
CA TRP A 136 20.98 15.51 -36.89
C TRP A 136 22.40 15.10 -36.55
N ARG A 137 23.38 15.56 -37.33
CA ARG A 137 24.81 15.50 -36.99
C ARG A 137 25.27 16.92 -36.67
N ILE A 138 25.60 17.17 -35.42
CA ILE A 138 26.04 18.49 -34.92
C ILE A 138 27.55 18.43 -34.71
N SER A 139 28.29 19.23 -35.48
CA SER A 139 29.74 19.29 -35.45
C SER A 139 30.22 20.72 -35.26
N TYR A 140 31.31 20.89 -34.53
CA TYR A 140 32.00 22.17 -34.45
C TYR A 140 32.81 22.41 -35.72
N THR A 141 32.70 23.59 -36.32
CA THR A 141 33.38 23.94 -37.58
C THR A 141 34.43 25.03 -37.39
N GLY A 142 34.75 25.46 -36.17
CA GLY A 142 35.71 26.55 -35.96
C GLY A 142 35.10 27.95 -35.98
N GLU A 143 35.82 28.88 -35.38
CA GLU A 143 35.45 30.29 -35.29
C GLU A 143 35.94 31.08 -36.53
N THR A 144 37.09 30.69 -37.10
CA THR A 144 37.68 31.36 -38.26
C THR A 144 37.40 30.65 -39.59
N SER A 145 37.48 31.39 -40.70
CA SER A 145 37.34 30.80 -42.04
C SER A 145 38.37 29.72 -42.34
N GLU A 146 39.58 29.80 -41.74
CA GLU A 146 40.63 28.80 -41.90
C GLU A 146 40.30 27.51 -41.13
N GLN A 147 39.80 27.63 -39.89
CA GLN A 147 39.34 26.49 -39.08
C GLN A 147 38.15 25.76 -39.72
N ARG A 148 37.25 26.48 -40.40
CA ARG A 148 36.12 25.91 -41.17
C ARG A 148 36.54 25.06 -42.36
N THR A 149 37.70 25.34 -42.94
CA THR A 149 38.23 24.60 -44.11
C THR A 149 39.13 23.41 -43.73
N LYS A 150 39.59 23.34 -42.48
CA LYS A 150 40.40 22.23 -41.94
C LYS A 150 39.89 21.86 -40.54
N PRO A 151 38.84 21.01 -40.42
CA PRO A 151 38.29 20.57 -39.14
C PRO A 151 39.25 19.72 -38.27
N THR A 152 40.51 19.55 -38.67
CA THR A 152 41.45 18.55 -38.17
C THR A 152 42.16 18.91 -36.86
N GLU A 153 42.11 20.16 -36.41
CA GLU A 153 42.60 20.54 -35.08
C GLU A 153 41.40 20.80 -34.15
N ALA A 154 41.10 19.84 -33.27
CA ALA A 154 39.94 19.94 -32.39
C ALA A 154 40.12 21.05 -31.36
N ALA A 155 39.09 21.88 -31.18
CA ALA A 155 39.00 22.85 -30.09
C ALA A 155 39.03 22.20 -28.69
N SER A 156 38.85 20.88 -28.61
CA SER A 156 38.93 20.07 -27.39
C SER A 156 40.35 19.59 -27.03
N GLY A 157 41.34 19.79 -27.91
CA GLY A 157 42.72 19.30 -27.71
C GLY A 157 42.90 17.79 -27.92
N VAL A 158 41.91 17.11 -28.51
CA VAL A 158 41.96 15.67 -28.85
C VAL A 158 41.76 15.52 -30.36
N GLU A 159 42.68 14.88 -31.06
CA GLU A 159 42.56 14.68 -32.51
C GLU A 159 41.48 13.65 -32.83
N PHE A 160 40.42 14.07 -33.53
CA PHE A 160 39.37 13.19 -34.05
C PHE A 160 39.66 12.91 -35.53
N THR A 161 40.46 11.89 -35.81
CA THR A 161 40.66 11.40 -37.18
C THR A 161 39.58 10.36 -37.51
N GLU A 162 39.01 10.43 -38.72
CA GLU A 162 38.21 9.36 -39.30
C GLU A 162 39.12 8.15 -39.57
N THR A 163 39.41 7.38 -38.52
CA THR A 163 40.17 6.13 -38.62
C THR A 163 39.19 5.00 -38.87
N ASP A 164 39.23 4.38 -40.04
CA ASP A 164 38.45 3.17 -40.31
C ASP A 164 39.03 1.97 -39.52
N LEU A 165 38.45 1.70 -38.34
CA LEU A 165 38.86 0.62 -37.45
C LEU A 165 38.66 -0.79 -38.07
N THR A 166 37.78 -0.93 -39.06
CA THR A 166 37.47 -2.23 -39.67
C THR A 166 38.63 -2.75 -40.54
N THR A 167 39.51 -1.85 -40.97
CA THR A 167 40.70 -2.15 -41.78
C THR A 167 41.94 -2.49 -40.96
N LYS A 168 41.90 -2.31 -39.64
CA LYS A 168 43.07 -2.46 -38.76
C LYS A 168 43.28 -3.90 -38.32
N SER A 169 44.53 -4.33 -38.28
CA SER A 169 44.93 -5.61 -37.67
C SER A 169 44.81 -5.56 -36.14
N THR A 170 44.73 -6.74 -35.51
CA THR A 170 44.69 -6.86 -34.05
C THR A 170 45.85 -6.14 -33.34
N ALA A 171 47.07 -6.22 -33.88
CA ALA A 171 48.23 -5.55 -33.30
C ALA A 171 48.12 -4.01 -33.42
N GLU A 172 47.62 -3.51 -34.54
CA GLU A 172 47.38 -2.07 -34.73
C GLU A 172 46.28 -1.57 -33.78
N LEU A 173 45.20 -2.33 -33.62
CA LEU A 173 44.12 -2.02 -32.67
C LEU A 173 44.63 -1.93 -31.23
N VAL A 174 45.49 -2.86 -30.80
CA VAL A 174 46.13 -2.83 -29.48
C VAL A 174 46.98 -1.57 -29.29
N ASN A 175 47.75 -1.17 -30.30
CA ASN A 175 48.57 0.05 -30.26
C ASN A 175 47.72 1.33 -30.20
N LEU A 176 46.52 1.32 -30.79
CA LEU A 176 45.59 2.44 -30.77
C LEU A 176 44.86 2.60 -29.43
N LEU A 177 44.86 1.58 -28.57
CA LEU A 177 44.15 1.60 -27.29
C LEU A 177 44.50 2.78 -26.40
N GLY A 178 45.65 3.44 -26.54
CA GLY A 178 46.04 4.59 -25.71
C GLY A 178 45.90 5.95 -26.38
N SER A 179 45.79 5.98 -27.71
CA SER A 179 46.03 7.18 -28.54
C SER A 179 44.77 7.71 -29.22
N VAL A 180 43.63 7.02 -29.10
CA VAL A 180 42.36 7.44 -29.69
C VAL A 180 41.36 7.99 -28.64
N PRO A 181 40.36 8.79 -29.07
CA PRO A 181 39.27 9.26 -28.22
C PRO A 181 38.50 8.11 -27.54
N GLU A 182 37.81 8.42 -26.43
CA GLU A 182 37.07 7.44 -25.63
C GLU A 182 36.06 6.61 -26.43
N VAL A 183 35.33 7.23 -27.37
CA VAL A 183 34.33 6.53 -28.19
C VAL A 183 34.99 5.46 -29.06
N GLN A 184 36.09 5.83 -29.75
CA GLN A 184 36.85 4.90 -30.58
C GLN A 184 37.54 3.83 -29.73
N ALA A 185 38.10 4.19 -28.57
CA ALA A 185 38.75 3.22 -27.68
C ALA A 185 37.79 2.13 -27.18
N ARG A 186 36.51 2.48 -26.93
CA ARG A 186 35.47 1.49 -26.58
C ARG A 186 35.17 0.56 -27.74
N GLN A 187 35.02 1.09 -28.96
CA GLN A 187 34.84 0.28 -30.17
C GLN A 187 36.01 -0.69 -30.41
N ILE A 188 37.24 -0.23 -30.23
CA ILE A 188 38.44 -1.08 -30.29
C ILE A 188 38.35 -2.19 -29.23
N ALA A 189 38.01 -1.85 -27.99
CA ALA A 189 37.92 -2.83 -26.92
C ALA A 189 36.84 -3.89 -27.20
N ASP A 190 35.69 -3.49 -27.73
CA ASP A 190 34.62 -4.40 -28.12
C ASP A 190 35.04 -5.30 -29.28
N GLN A 191 35.63 -4.74 -30.35
CA GLN A 191 36.16 -5.50 -31.49
C GLN A 191 37.22 -6.52 -31.08
N LEU A 192 38.13 -6.15 -30.16
CA LEU A 192 39.14 -7.07 -29.61
C LEU A 192 38.51 -8.17 -28.75
N SER A 193 37.40 -7.88 -28.08
CA SER A 193 36.71 -8.83 -27.19
C SER A 193 35.80 -9.79 -27.96
N ASP A 194 35.12 -9.34 -29.00
CA ASP A 194 34.17 -10.16 -29.79
C ASP A 194 34.90 -11.26 -30.58
N GLY A 195 36.17 -11.04 -30.94
CA GLY A 195 37.05 -12.03 -31.57
C GLY A 195 37.75 -13.00 -30.60
N ALA A 196 37.39 -13.01 -29.31
CA ALA A 196 38.16 -13.62 -28.23
C ALA A 196 38.44 -15.12 -28.36
N ALA A 197 37.49 -15.91 -28.88
CA ALA A 197 37.56 -17.37 -28.86
C ALA A 197 38.78 -17.95 -29.62
N THR A 198 39.33 -17.21 -30.59
CA THR A 198 40.47 -17.65 -31.43
C THR A 198 41.75 -16.85 -31.21
N THR A 199 41.72 -15.73 -30.48
CA THR A 199 42.85 -14.79 -30.38
C THR A 199 43.35 -14.51 -28.96
N ALA A 200 42.61 -14.93 -27.91
CA ALA A 200 42.93 -14.64 -26.51
C ALA A 200 44.35 -15.06 -26.09
N SER A 201 44.84 -16.23 -26.54
CA SER A 201 46.19 -16.74 -26.22
C SER A 201 47.32 -15.83 -26.74
N THR A 202 47.07 -15.07 -27.81
CA THR A 202 48.03 -14.11 -28.37
C THR A 202 47.87 -12.71 -27.81
N LEU A 203 46.65 -12.32 -27.44
CA LEU A 203 46.31 -11.00 -26.93
C LEU A 203 46.67 -10.80 -25.46
N ILE A 204 46.44 -11.81 -24.61
CA ILE A 204 46.67 -11.70 -23.16
C ILE A 204 48.12 -11.26 -22.85
N PRO A 205 49.18 -11.86 -23.42
CA PRO A 205 50.56 -11.41 -23.16
C PRO A 205 50.82 -9.97 -23.61
N GLN A 206 50.24 -9.54 -24.73
CA GLN A 206 50.38 -8.17 -25.23
C GLN A 206 49.71 -7.17 -24.27
N LEU A 207 48.49 -7.49 -23.81
CA LEU A 207 47.76 -6.65 -22.85
C LEU A 207 48.43 -6.61 -21.48
N GLN A 208 49.03 -7.72 -21.03
CA GLN A 208 49.82 -7.75 -19.78
C GLN A 208 51.04 -6.83 -19.88
N ALA A 209 51.73 -6.80 -21.02
CA ALA A 209 52.87 -5.90 -21.23
C ALA A 209 52.44 -4.41 -21.14
N LEU A 210 51.24 -4.10 -21.64
CA LEU A 210 50.68 -2.75 -21.59
C LEU A 210 50.36 -2.24 -20.17
N LEU A 211 50.33 -3.11 -19.14
CA LEU A 211 50.13 -2.68 -17.76
C LEU A 211 51.30 -1.84 -17.21
N THR A 212 52.44 -1.79 -17.90
CA THR A 212 53.59 -0.93 -17.54
C THR A 212 53.78 0.23 -18.53
N ASP A 213 52.83 0.45 -19.44
CA ASP A 213 52.87 1.54 -20.41
C ASP A 213 52.87 2.91 -19.73
N ARG A 214 53.51 3.91 -20.36
CA ARG A 214 53.57 5.27 -19.82
C ARG A 214 52.19 5.93 -19.76
N SER A 215 51.29 5.61 -20.70
CA SER A 215 49.95 6.19 -20.75
C SER A 215 49.00 5.50 -19.75
N PRO A 216 48.44 6.25 -18.78
CA PRO A 216 47.46 5.70 -17.85
C PRO A 216 46.17 5.24 -18.56
N ALA A 217 45.81 5.88 -19.68
CA ALA A 217 44.68 5.46 -20.51
C ALA A 217 44.92 4.07 -21.13
N THR A 218 46.15 3.79 -21.59
CA THR A 218 46.53 2.45 -22.07
C THR A 218 46.44 1.42 -20.95
N ARG A 219 47.06 1.71 -19.79
CA ARG A 219 47.08 0.80 -18.63
C ARG A 219 45.66 0.43 -18.18
N ARG A 220 44.76 1.41 -18.00
CA ARG A 220 43.37 1.13 -17.57
C ARG A 220 42.60 0.31 -18.59
N ARG A 221 42.76 0.58 -19.90
CA ARG A 221 42.02 -0.11 -20.97
C ARG A 221 42.51 -1.56 -21.11
N ALA A 222 43.83 -1.76 -21.03
CA ALA A 222 44.42 -3.10 -21.00
C ALA A 222 43.92 -3.92 -19.79
N LEU A 223 43.81 -3.30 -18.61
CA LEU A 223 43.30 -3.96 -17.42
C LEU A 223 41.84 -4.43 -17.58
N TRP A 224 40.95 -3.62 -18.16
CA TRP A 224 39.56 -4.02 -18.45
C TRP A 224 39.44 -5.10 -19.53
N LEU A 225 40.30 -5.06 -20.56
CA LEU A 225 40.36 -6.13 -21.56
C LEU A 225 40.81 -7.45 -20.94
N LEU A 226 41.87 -7.43 -20.12
CA LEU A 226 42.30 -8.61 -19.36
C LEU A 226 41.18 -9.17 -18.49
N HIS A 227 40.35 -8.30 -17.89
CA HIS A 227 39.20 -8.74 -17.11
C HIS A 227 38.16 -9.46 -17.99
N ARG A 228 37.82 -8.89 -19.17
CA ARG A 228 36.93 -9.55 -20.15
C ARG A 228 37.44 -10.92 -20.59
N PHE A 229 38.77 -11.10 -20.68
CA PHE A 229 39.39 -12.39 -21.00
C PHE A 229 39.55 -13.34 -19.79
N GLY A 230 39.14 -12.94 -18.59
CA GLY A 230 39.34 -13.75 -17.37
C GLY A 230 40.83 -13.89 -16.96
N ALA A 231 41.69 -12.98 -17.41
CA ALA A 231 43.15 -13.07 -17.30
C ALA A 231 43.75 -12.12 -16.23
N VAL A 232 42.93 -11.45 -15.43
CA VAL A 232 43.39 -10.59 -14.32
C VAL A 232 43.82 -11.46 -13.14
N THR A 233 45.04 -11.23 -12.67
CA THR A 233 45.58 -11.91 -11.48
C THR A 233 45.54 -11.01 -10.23
N PRO A 234 45.56 -11.58 -9.01
CA PRO A 234 45.66 -10.80 -7.77
C PRO A 234 46.88 -9.86 -7.72
N ALA A 235 48.01 -10.27 -8.30
CA ALA A 235 49.21 -9.42 -8.38
C ALA A 235 49.00 -8.21 -9.31
N MET A 236 48.36 -8.42 -10.46
CA MET A 236 48.05 -7.33 -11.41
C MET A 236 47.09 -6.31 -10.81
N ILE A 237 46.03 -6.78 -10.14
CA ILE A 237 45.05 -5.85 -9.54
C ILE A 237 45.67 -5.08 -8.37
N THR A 238 46.49 -5.72 -7.54
CA THR A 238 47.20 -5.07 -6.43
C THR A 238 48.14 -3.99 -6.96
N ALA A 239 48.95 -4.30 -7.98
CA ALA A 239 49.83 -3.33 -8.60
C ALA A 239 49.04 -2.14 -9.20
N ALA A 240 47.89 -2.40 -9.83
CA ALA A 240 47.05 -1.36 -10.40
C ALA A 240 46.37 -0.48 -9.32
N CYS A 241 46.04 -1.01 -8.15
CA CYS A 241 45.53 -0.23 -7.02
C CYS A 241 46.58 0.71 -6.42
N HIS A 242 47.88 0.42 -6.61
CA HIS A 242 49.00 1.26 -6.18
C HIS A 242 49.65 2.03 -7.35
N ASP A 243 48.97 2.12 -8.49
CA ASP A 243 49.46 2.86 -9.65
C ASP A 243 49.65 4.35 -9.32
N GLN A 244 50.64 4.99 -9.94
CA GLN A 244 50.94 6.40 -9.73
C GLN A 244 49.79 7.31 -10.18
N ASP A 245 49.02 6.90 -11.19
CA ASP A 245 47.91 7.68 -11.75
C ASP A 245 46.56 7.26 -11.15
N SER A 246 45.77 8.23 -10.69
CA SER A 246 44.50 7.95 -10.03
C SER A 246 43.49 7.28 -10.96
N ILE A 247 43.52 7.51 -12.28
CA ILE A 247 42.56 6.87 -13.19
C ILE A 247 42.77 5.35 -13.24
N VAL A 248 44.01 4.89 -13.10
CA VAL A 248 44.30 3.45 -13.04
C VAL A 248 43.82 2.89 -11.72
N ARG A 249 44.10 3.58 -10.60
CA ARG A 249 43.62 3.19 -9.26
C ARG A 249 42.08 3.11 -9.19
N ILE A 250 41.38 4.13 -9.70
CA ILE A 250 39.90 4.18 -9.80
C ILE A 250 39.37 2.93 -10.53
N HIS A 251 39.94 2.62 -11.68
CA HIS A 251 39.49 1.48 -12.48
C HIS A 251 39.90 0.14 -11.87
N ALA A 252 41.02 0.07 -11.14
CA ALA A 252 41.43 -1.11 -10.37
C ALA A 252 40.42 -1.42 -9.25
N PHE A 253 40.02 -0.44 -8.44
CA PHE A 253 38.98 -0.66 -7.41
C PHE A 253 37.60 -0.96 -8.01
N ARG A 254 37.24 -0.36 -9.16
CA ARG A 254 36.01 -0.76 -9.89
C ARG A 254 36.04 -2.21 -10.34
N LEU A 255 37.19 -2.69 -10.81
CA LEU A 255 37.36 -4.09 -11.19
C LEU A 255 37.33 -5.02 -9.98
N LEU A 256 37.98 -4.63 -8.88
CA LEU A 256 37.90 -5.37 -7.62
C LEU A 256 36.44 -5.56 -7.17
N ASN A 257 35.64 -4.49 -7.26
CA ASN A 257 34.19 -4.57 -7.01
C ASN A 257 33.43 -5.44 -8.05
N ALA A 258 33.84 -5.45 -9.32
CA ALA A 258 33.17 -6.21 -10.39
C ALA A 258 33.50 -7.72 -10.40
N MET A 259 34.71 -8.13 -10.01
CA MET A 259 35.21 -9.52 -10.06
C MET A 259 34.44 -10.51 -9.16
N VAL A 260 33.50 -10.02 -8.35
CA VAL A 260 32.58 -10.82 -7.52
C VAL A 260 31.47 -11.50 -8.35
N GLN A 261 31.19 -11.03 -9.57
CA GLN A 261 30.14 -11.59 -10.44
C GLN A 261 30.71 -12.67 -11.38
N GLY A 262 30.77 -13.94 -10.93
CA GLY A 262 31.10 -15.06 -11.82
C GLY A 262 31.58 -16.37 -11.17
N THR A 263 31.93 -16.34 -9.88
CA THR A 263 32.34 -17.51 -9.09
C THR A 263 31.63 -17.47 -7.72
N PRO A 264 31.50 -18.60 -6.99
CA PRO A 264 30.84 -18.61 -5.69
C PRO A 264 31.47 -17.50 -4.81
N THR A 265 30.60 -16.59 -4.40
CA THR A 265 30.87 -15.24 -3.87
C THR A 265 32.20 -15.08 -3.11
N PRO A 266 33.00 -14.02 -3.37
CA PRO A 266 34.11 -13.58 -2.51
C PRO A 266 33.70 -13.27 -1.06
N LEU A 267 32.40 -13.07 -0.80
CA LEU A 267 31.82 -13.08 0.55
C LEU A 267 32.03 -14.42 1.29
N ALA A 268 32.27 -15.53 0.59
CA ALA A 268 32.50 -16.85 1.17
C ALA A 268 34.00 -17.14 1.40
N ASP A 269 34.92 -16.61 0.57
CA ASP A 269 36.36 -16.86 0.72
C ASP A 269 37.04 -15.84 1.64
N ALA A 270 37.22 -16.24 2.91
CA ALA A 270 37.88 -15.43 3.93
C ALA A 270 39.34 -15.07 3.57
N THR A 271 40.03 -15.93 2.83
CA THR A 271 41.44 -15.73 2.45
C THR A 271 41.55 -14.58 1.47
N ILE A 272 40.69 -14.55 0.44
CA ILE A 272 40.66 -13.48 -0.56
C ILE A 272 40.32 -12.14 0.09
N ARG A 273 39.35 -12.11 1.03
CA ARG A 273 39.01 -10.88 1.77
C ARG A 273 40.18 -10.36 2.59
N GLN A 274 40.82 -11.23 3.37
CA GLN A 274 41.96 -10.86 4.20
C GLN A 274 43.15 -10.36 3.37
N GLN A 275 43.40 -10.97 2.20
CA GLN A 275 44.47 -10.54 1.29
C GLN A 275 44.17 -9.20 0.60
N SER A 276 42.90 -8.89 0.35
CA SER A 276 42.48 -7.65 -0.33
C SER A 276 42.37 -6.45 0.62
N ALA A 277 42.11 -6.69 1.91
CA ALA A 277 41.88 -5.65 2.90
C ALA A 277 43.01 -4.59 2.99
N PRO A 278 44.31 -4.92 2.97
CA PRO A 278 45.37 -3.91 3.00
C PRO A 278 45.27 -2.91 1.84
N VAL A 279 45.03 -3.40 0.62
CA VAL A 279 44.94 -2.56 -0.59
C VAL A 279 43.68 -1.70 -0.57
N ILE A 280 42.55 -2.25 -0.11
CA ILE A 280 41.30 -1.49 0.05
C ILE A 280 41.48 -0.38 1.08
N ARG A 281 42.12 -0.67 2.21
CA ARG A 281 42.43 0.32 3.25
C ARG A 281 43.28 1.48 2.72
N ASP A 282 44.30 1.18 1.91
CA ASP A 282 45.11 2.22 1.27
C ASP A 282 44.25 3.09 0.34
N GLY A 283 43.38 2.47 -0.45
CA GLY A 283 42.44 3.18 -1.34
C GLY A 283 41.43 4.08 -0.60
N LEU A 284 40.97 3.67 0.59
CA LEU A 284 40.08 4.48 1.45
C LEU A 284 40.75 5.75 1.98
N ARG A 285 42.09 5.78 1.99
CA ARG A 285 42.94 6.90 2.42
C ARG A 285 43.64 7.59 1.25
N ASP A 286 43.23 7.32 0.02
CA ASP A 286 43.83 7.92 -1.17
C ASP A 286 43.58 9.43 -1.22
N VAL A 287 44.54 10.17 -1.79
CA VAL A 287 44.42 11.62 -1.99
C VAL A 287 43.32 11.99 -2.99
N ASP A 288 42.99 11.09 -3.92
CA ASP A 288 41.92 11.29 -4.90
C ASP A 288 40.58 10.77 -4.33
N PRO A 289 39.57 11.64 -4.18
CA PRO A 289 38.29 11.27 -3.58
C PRO A 289 37.52 10.24 -4.43
N LEU A 290 37.72 10.20 -5.74
CA LEU A 290 37.11 9.20 -6.60
C LEU A 290 37.74 7.81 -6.40
N VAL A 291 39.04 7.75 -6.10
CA VAL A 291 39.68 6.50 -5.64
C VAL A 291 39.03 6.05 -4.33
N ARG A 292 38.91 6.93 -3.33
CA ARG A 292 38.23 6.65 -2.05
C ARG A 292 36.83 6.10 -2.26
N ARG A 293 36.02 6.71 -3.13
CA ARG A 293 34.66 6.23 -3.42
C ARG A 293 34.66 4.83 -4.03
N THR A 294 35.52 4.58 -5.01
CA THR A 294 35.60 3.25 -5.62
C THR A 294 36.16 2.19 -4.67
N ALA A 295 37.09 2.56 -3.80
CA ALA A 295 37.59 1.68 -2.74
C ALA A 295 36.49 1.37 -1.70
N ALA A 296 35.65 2.33 -1.33
CA ALA A 296 34.49 2.10 -0.46
C ALA A 296 33.47 1.14 -1.11
N LEU A 297 33.16 1.31 -2.39
CA LEU A 297 32.29 0.38 -3.12
C LEU A 297 32.90 -1.04 -3.20
N ALA A 298 34.22 -1.14 -3.37
CA ALA A 298 34.91 -2.42 -3.27
C ALA A 298 34.82 -2.98 -1.84
N ALA A 299 35.07 -2.18 -0.80
CA ALA A 299 34.97 -2.61 0.61
C ALA A 299 33.62 -3.25 0.93
N ALA A 300 32.51 -2.71 0.39
CA ALA A 300 31.18 -3.31 0.55
C ALA A 300 31.09 -4.77 0.06
N ARG A 301 31.93 -5.19 -0.90
CA ARG A 301 32.03 -6.57 -1.40
C ARG A 301 33.03 -7.45 -0.64
N TYR A 302 33.93 -6.84 0.13
CA TYR A 302 34.95 -7.53 0.92
C TYR A 302 34.84 -7.17 2.41
N PRO A 303 33.75 -7.52 3.11
CA PRO A 303 33.59 -7.24 4.54
C PRO A 303 34.73 -7.86 5.36
N GLU A 304 35.47 -7.02 6.07
CA GLU A 304 36.60 -7.42 6.90
C GLU A 304 36.80 -6.43 8.06
N ALA A 305 36.91 -6.92 9.29
CA ALA A 305 36.91 -6.08 10.49
C ALA A 305 37.99 -4.98 10.51
N SER A 306 39.18 -5.25 9.97
CA SER A 306 40.28 -4.27 9.92
C SER A 306 40.04 -3.09 8.97
N LEU A 307 38.98 -3.13 8.15
CA LEU A 307 38.55 -2.01 7.29
C LEU A 307 37.61 -1.02 7.99
N ILE A 308 36.97 -1.41 9.10
CA ILE A 308 35.91 -0.60 9.74
C ILE A 308 36.43 0.77 10.18
N SER A 309 37.61 0.83 10.82
CA SER A 309 38.22 2.12 11.23
C SER A 309 38.50 3.01 10.02
N ALA A 310 39.09 2.45 8.96
CA ALA A 310 39.41 3.21 7.75
C ALA A 310 38.15 3.73 7.04
N LEU A 311 37.01 3.03 7.15
CA LEU A 311 35.73 3.50 6.64
C LEU A 311 35.20 4.69 7.45
N TYR A 312 35.26 4.66 8.78
CA TYR A 312 34.89 5.81 9.61
C TYR A 312 35.79 7.03 9.33
N GLU A 313 37.11 6.82 9.25
CA GLU A 313 38.08 7.86 8.85
C GLU A 313 37.70 8.46 7.47
N SER A 314 37.45 7.60 6.47
CA SER A 314 37.08 8.04 5.12
C SER A 314 35.71 8.72 5.08
N TYR A 315 34.81 8.50 6.05
CA TYR A 315 33.57 9.27 6.14
C TYR A 315 33.84 10.70 6.65
N HIS A 316 34.61 10.84 7.73
CA HIS A 316 34.89 12.13 8.37
C HIS A 316 35.82 13.02 7.57
N GLU A 317 36.77 12.44 6.84
CA GLU A 317 37.65 13.16 5.92
C GLU A 317 36.97 13.51 4.59
N ALA A 318 35.74 13.05 4.33
CA ALA A 318 35.02 13.41 3.11
C ALA A 318 34.46 14.84 3.23
N ASP A 319 34.54 15.61 2.14
CA ASP A 319 33.81 16.86 2.03
C ASP A 319 32.32 16.60 2.24
N ALA A 320 31.64 17.46 3.01
CA ALA A 320 30.20 17.33 3.25
C ALA A 320 29.35 17.41 1.97
N ALA A 321 29.86 18.05 0.92
CA ALA A 321 29.25 18.07 -0.41
C ALA A 321 29.55 16.80 -1.25
N ASP A 322 30.48 15.95 -0.82
CA ASP A 322 30.78 14.65 -1.46
C ASP A 322 29.83 13.54 -1.01
N VAL A 323 28.54 13.79 -1.24
CA VAL A 323 27.44 12.94 -0.77
C VAL A 323 27.48 11.51 -1.32
N HIS A 324 28.05 11.27 -2.51
CA HIS A 324 28.20 9.93 -3.08
C HIS A 324 29.34 9.14 -2.44
N LEU A 325 30.45 9.79 -2.04
CA LEU A 325 31.49 9.13 -1.24
C LEU A 325 30.92 8.75 0.12
N GLN A 326 30.27 9.69 0.81
CA GLN A 326 29.64 9.43 2.10
C GLN A 326 28.62 8.28 2.01
N HIS A 327 27.78 8.28 0.98
CA HIS A 327 26.82 7.19 0.77
C HIS A 327 27.50 5.84 0.46
N ALA A 328 28.56 5.82 -0.35
CA ALA A 328 29.34 4.60 -0.61
C ALA A 328 30.00 4.04 0.65
N VAL A 329 30.57 4.91 1.49
CA VAL A 329 31.14 4.52 2.79
C VAL A 329 30.06 3.99 3.72
N ARG A 330 28.88 4.61 3.76
CA ARG A 330 27.72 4.11 4.54
C ARG A 330 27.28 2.72 4.09
N MET A 331 27.20 2.48 2.79
CA MET A 331 26.92 1.14 2.26
C MET A 331 27.99 0.13 2.69
N ALA A 332 29.27 0.49 2.60
CA ALA A 332 30.36 -0.37 3.04
C ALA A 332 30.29 -0.68 4.54
N LEU A 333 30.09 0.33 5.40
CA LEU A 333 29.91 0.15 6.84
C LEU A 333 28.74 -0.78 7.15
N ARG A 334 27.61 -0.64 6.46
CA ARG A 334 26.47 -1.56 6.61
C ARG A 334 26.87 -3.00 6.34
N GLU A 335 27.59 -3.28 5.25
CA GLU A 335 27.98 -4.65 4.90
C GLU A 335 28.95 -5.26 5.92
N HIS A 336 29.83 -4.45 6.52
CA HIS A 336 30.73 -4.90 7.59
C HIS A 336 29.97 -5.14 8.90
N LEU A 337 29.14 -4.18 9.30
CA LEU A 337 28.45 -4.18 10.58
C LEU A 337 27.23 -5.10 10.63
N ARG A 338 26.90 -5.82 9.54
CA ARG A 338 25.92 -6.91 9.55
C ARG A 338 26.36 -8.12 10.38
N GLN A 339 27.66 -8.27 10.62
CA GLN A 339 28.20 -9.32 11.50
C GLN A 339 28.07 -8.85 12.95
N ASP A 340 27.20 -9.49 13.72
CA ASP A 340 26.87 -9.08 15.10
C ASP A 340 28.12 -8.98 16.01
N ASP A 341 29.09 -9.89 15.87
CA ASP A 341 30.32 -9.86 16.67
C ASP A 341 31.16 -8.61 16.37
N TRP A 342 31.35 -8.28 15.09
CA TRP A 342 32.06 -7.07 14.67
C TRP A 342 31.30 -5.80 15.07
N PHE A 343 29.97 -5.82 14.97
CA PHE A 343 29.14 -4.71 15.42
C PHE A 343 29.32 -4.45 16.91
N ARG A 344 29.19 -5.50 17.75
CA ARG A 344 29.35 -5.39 19.21
C ARG A 344 30.74 -4.89 19.60
N GLU A 345 31.78 -5.43 18.99
CA GLU A 345 33.16 -4.98 19.21
C GLU A 345 33.36 -3.51 18.81
N THR A 346 32.82 -3.12 17.65
CA THR A 346 32.88 -1.74 17.16
C THR A 346 32.17 -0.77 18.11
N VAL A 347 30.95 -1.10 18.54
CA VAL A 347 30.17 -0.17 19.40
C VAL A 347 30.70 -0.10 20.83
N ALA A 348 31.38 -1.15 21.33
CA ALA A 348 32.02 -1.14 22.65
C ALA A 348 33.16 -0.12 22.76
N HIS A 349 33.76 0.26 21.63
CA HIS A 349 34.86 1.22 21.54
C HIS A 349 34.54 2.40 20.61
N LEU A 350 33.25 2.71 20.45
CA LEU A 350 32.81 3.75 19.53
C LEU A 350 33.24 5.14 20.01
N ALA A 351 33.98 5.86 19.16
CA ALA A 351 34.26 7.26 19.38
C ALA A 351 32.97 8.11 19.28
N ASP A 352 32.88 9.18 20.06
CA ASP A 352 31.70 10.05 20.12
C ASP A 352 31.27 10.60 18.75
N GLU A 353 32.25 10.98 17.94
CA GLU A 353 32.05 11.49 16.57
C GLU A 353 31.39 10.46 15.63
N ASN A 354 31.50 9.16 15.92
CA ASN A 354 30.92 8.09 15.12
C ASN A 354 29.47 7.76 15.50
N LEU A 355 29.00 8.18 16.68
CA LEU A 355 27.69 7.81 17.23
C LEU A 355 26.54 8.05 16.25
N THR A 356 26.48 9.25 15.66
CA THR A 356 25.42 9.64 14.73
C THR A 356 25.46 8.83 13.43
N LEU A 357 26.66 8.60 12.89
CA LEU A 357 26.82 7.79 11.69
C LEU A 357 26.38 6.35 11.95
N THR A 358 26.88 5.73 13.02
CA THR A 358 26.55 4.36 13.40
C THR A 358 25.05 4.18 13.64
N ALA A 359 24.39 5.14 14.31
CA ALA A 359 22.94 5.15 14.49
C ALA A 359 22.19 5.13 13.15
N GLY A 360 22.62 5.96 12.20
CA GLY A 360 22.07 5.95 10.84
C GLY A 360 22.33 4.65 10.07
N ILE A 361 23.46 3.95 10.32
CA ILE A 361 23.73 2.63 9.73
C ILE A 361 22.83 1.55 10.32
N CYS A 362 22.51 1.61 11.62
CA CYS A 362 21.68 0.62 12.30
C CYS A 362 20.33 0.38 11.60
N LEU A 363 19.71 1.45 11.08
CA LEU A 363 18.47 1.37 10.30
C LEU A 363 18.57 0.43 9.09
N GLY A 364 19.75 0.31 8.49
CA GLY A 364 20.04 -0.60 7.37
C GLY A 364 20.54 -1.99 7.76
N LEU A 365 20.89 -2.22 9.04
CA LEU A 365 21.38 -3.51 9.53
C LEU A 365 20.24 -4.48 9.83
N LYS A 366 19.20 -3.99 10.51
CA LYS A 366 18.02 -4.79 10.90
C LYS A 366 18.35 -6.01 11.75
N THR A 367 19.40 -5.93 12.58
CA THR A 367 19.81 -6.97 13.54
C THR A 367 19.38 -6.61 14.96
N SER A 368 19.27 -7.60 15.86
CA SER A 368 18.97 -7.34 17.28
C SER A 368 20.05 -6.48 17.94
N ALA A 369 21.34 -6.73 17.65
CA ALA A 369 22.43 -5.94 18.19
C ALA A 369 22.32 -4.44 17.80
N SER A 370 21.94 -4.16 16.55
CA SER A 370 21.71 -2.78 16.10
C SER A 370 20.52 -2.11 16.79
N GLY A 371 19.46 -2.88 17.08
CA GLY A 371 18.30 -2.42 17.85
C GLY A 371 18.64 -2.12 19.30
N GLU A 372 19.42 -3.00 19.96
CA GLU A 372 19.92 -2.83 21.32
C GLU A 372 20.81 -1.58 21.44
N PHE A 373 21.72 -1.37 20.50
CA PHE A 373 22.56 -0.17 20.45
C PHE A 373 21.72 1.10 20.32
N LEU A 374 20.81 1.16 19.34
CA LEU A 374 19.94 2.32 19.15
C LEU A 374 19.08 2.58 20.39
N ALA A 375 18.50 1.54 20.99
CA ALA A 375 17.70 1.65 22.21
C ALA A 375 18.52 2.16 23.40
N GLY A 376 19.78 1.73 23.54
CA GLY A 376 20.69 2.20 24.59
C GLY A 376 21.11 3.66 24.42
N GLN A 377 21.23 4.13 23.18
CA GLN A 377 21.67 5.49 22.84
C GLN A 377 20.51 6.46 22.55
N ILE A 378 19.25 5.99 22.65
CA ILE A 378 18.10 6.73 22.12
C ILE A 378 17.85 8.07 22.81
N ALA A 379 18.18 8.19 24.10
CA ALA A 379 18.07 9.45 24.85
C ALA A 379 19.04 10.51 24.30
N GLU A 380 20.29 10.13 24.09
CA GLU A 380 21.31 11.01 23.54
C GLU A 380 21.05 11.35 22.05
N LEU A 381 20.68 10.36 21.24
CA LEU A 381 20.31 10.56 19.84
C LEU A 381 19.08 11.47 19.70
N SER A 382 18.15 11.41 20.66
CA SER A 382 16.96 12.27 20.71
C SER A 382 17.32 13.75 20.87
N GLU A 383 18.42 14.06 21.58
CA GLU A 383 18.97 15.41 21.73
C GLU A 383 19.80 15.84 20.52
N ARG A 384 20.70 14.96 20.02
CA ARG A 384 21.60 15.27 18.90
C ARG A 384 20.89 15.39 17.55
N GLN A 385 19.89 14.54 17.28
CA GLN A 385 19.22 14.43 15.98
C GLN A 385 17.69 14.42 16.10
N PRO A 386 17.08 15.53 16.56
CA PRO A 386 15.64 15.58 16.82
C PRO A 386 14.76 15.37 15.57
N ALA A 387 15.29 15.58 14.36
CA ALA A 387 14.55 15.43 13.11
C ALA A 387 14.31 13.97 12.72
N VAL A 388 15.22 13.05 13.03
CA VAL A 388 15.18 11.62 12.60
C VAL A 388 14.95 10.64 13.76
N VAL A 389 14.89 11.14 14.99
CA VAL A 389 14.64 10.33 16.20
C VAL A 389 13.37 9.49 16.14
N THR A 390 12.33 9.92 15.43
CA THR A 390 11.10 9.11 15.29
C THR A 390 11.41 7.82 14.54
N GLU A 391 12.25 7.88 13.49
CA GLU A 391 12.69 6.69 12.75
C GLU A 391 13.55 5.78 13.65
N TYR A 392 14.47 6.35 14.43
CA TYR A 392 15.26 5.60 15.41
C TYR A 392 14.40 4.96 16.49
N LEU A 393 13.37 5.66 16.99
CA LEU A 393 12.45 5.15 18.00
C LEU A 393 11.56 4.03 17.42
N THR A 394 11.08 4.17 16.19
CA THR A 394 10.33 3.12 15.52
C THR A 394 11.20 1.88 15.33
N PHE A 395 12.45 2.06 14.88
CA PHE A 395 13.39 0.95 14.75
C PHE A 395 13.74 0.32 16.09
N ALA A 396 14.09 1.12 17.10
CA ALA A 396 14.38 0.64 18.45
C ALA A 396 13.17 -0.09 19.05
N ALA A 397 11.95 0.41 18.88
CA ALA A 397 10.74 -0.30 19.28
C ALA A 397 10.64 -1.67 18.59
N LEU A 398 10.88 -1.72 17.28
CA LEU A 398 10.83 -2.97 16.53
C LEU A 398 11.92 -3.96 16.94
N TYR A 399 13.13 -3.55 17.34
CA TYR A 399 14.29 -4.43 17.50
C TYR A 399 14.90 -4.49 18.90
N ALA A 400 14.44 -3.68 19.86
CA ALA A 400 14.97 -3.66 21.23
C ALA A 400 14.84 -5.02 21.93
N SER A 401 15.78 -5.27 22.84
CA SER A 401 15.71 -6.39 23.79
C SER A 401 14.79 -6.05 24.96
N ALA A 402 14.39 -7.07 25.73
CA ALA A 402 13.60 -6.86 26.94
C ALA A 402 14.29 -5.91 27.94
N ASP A 403 15.61 -6.01 28.05
CA ASP A 403 16.42 -5.20 28.97
C ASP A 403 16.48 -3.71 28.58
N THR A 404 16.43 -3.42 27.27
CA THR A 404 16.53 -2.05 26.74
C THR A 404 15.17 -1.41 26.43
N ALA A 405 14.09 -2.19 26.41
CA ALA A 405 12.74 -1.72 26.13
C ALA A 405 12.29 -0.60 27.09
N GLY A 406 12.70 -0.66 28.37
CA GLY A 406 12.38 0.38 29.36
C GLY A 406 12.90 1.77 28.97
N SER A 407 14.13 1.85 28.44
CA SER A 407 14.71 3.12 27.97
C SER A 407 13.95 3.71 26.79
N VAL A 408 13.54 2.87 25.84
CA VAL A 408 12.73 3.28 24.68
C VAL A 408 11.36 3.81 25.14
N VAL A 409 10.69 3.10 26.05
CA VAL A 409 9.40 3.53 26.63
C VAL A 409 9.52 4.88 27.35
N ASN A 410 10.59 5.12 28.08
CA ASN A 410 10.80 6.40 28.78
C ASN A 410 10.93 7.57 27.79
N VAL A 411 11.67 7.39 26.70
CA VAL A 411 11.79 8.44 25.66
C VAL A 411 10.45 8.66 24.94
N ILE A 412 9.70 7.59 24.65
CA ILE A 412 8.34 7.70 24.09
C ILE A 412 7.46 8.58 24.99
N ARG A 413 7.42 8.29 26.30
CA ARG A 413 6.64 9.04 27.29
C ARG A 413 7.03 10.51 27.35
N GLN A 414 8.32 10.80 27.47
CA GLN A 414 8.81 12.17 27.65
C GLN A 414 8.60 13.02 26.40
N ARG A 415 8.95 12.47 25.23
CA ARG A 415 8.94 13.22 23.97
C ARG A 415 7.54 13.41 23.41
N PHE A 416 6.67 12.43 23.59
CA PHE A 416 5.32 12.43 23.04
C PHE A 416 4.25 12.58 24.12
N ALA A 417 4.55 13.17 25.28
CA ALA A 417 3.61 13.32 26.41
C ALA A 417 2.25 13.93 26.02
N GLY A 418 2.22 14.83 25.02
CA GLY A 418 1.01 15.45 24.48
C GLY A 418 0.42 14.79 23.23
N ASP A 419 1.02 13.71 22.74
CA ASP A 419 0.65 13.03 21.50
C ASP A 419 0.40 11.54 21.74
N ALA A 420 -0.80 11.23 22.25
CA ALA A 420 -1.20 9.86 22.57
C ALA A 420 -1.26 8.95 21.33
N GLU A 421 -1.51 9.50 20.14
CA GLU A 421 -1.54 8.71 18.90
C GLU A 421 -0.13 8.25 18.53
N GLN A 422 0.86 9.13 18.58
CA GLN A 422 2.24 8.73 18.32
C GLN A 422 2.75 7.72 19.37
N GLN A 423 2.38 7.90 20.65
CA GLN A 423 2.67 6.90 21.68
C GLN A 423 2.01 5.54 21.37
N LEU A 424 0.75 5.53 20.93
CA LEU A 424 0.04 4.30 20.53
C LEU A 424 0.77 3.58 19.39
N GLN A 425 1.16 4.30 18.33
CA GLN A 425 1.86 3.73 17.18
C GLN A 425 3.20 3.09 17.58
N LEU A 426 4.01 3.80 18.37
CA LEU A 426 5.32 3.30 18.83
C LEU A 426 5.17 2.12 19.81
N THR A 427 4.15 2.14 20.66
CA THR A 427 3.85 1.04 21.59
C THR A 427 3.46 -0.22 20.82
N LEU A 428 2.58 -0.10 19.81
CA LEU A 428 2.20 -1.21 18.94
C LEU A 428 3.37 -1.73 18.09
N ALA A 429 4.22 -0.84 17.56
CA ALA A 429 5.44 -1.22 16.86
C ALA A 429 6.35 -2.08 17.76
N MET A 430 6.47 -1.69 19.04
CA MET A 430 7.23 -2.47 20.01
C MET A 430 6.67 -3.88 20.19
N ARG A 431 5.36 -4.00 20.48
CA ARG A 431 4.71 -5.30 20.60
C ARG A 431 4.89 -6.16 19.36
N ASN A 432 4.75 -5.58 18.17
CA ASN A 432 4.92 -6.30 16.91
C ASN A 432 6.36 -6.80 16.72
N GLY A 433 7.35 -6.01 17.10
CA GLY A 433 8.75 -6.41 17.09
C GLY A 433 9.03 -7.62 17.98
N PHE A 434 8.55 -7.62 19.22
CA PHE A 434 8.69 -8.77 20.12
C PHE A 434 7.93 -9.99 19.61
N ALA A 435 6.70 -9.79 19.11
CA ALA A 435 5.89 -10.87 18.55
C ALA A 435 6.55 -11.52 17.31
N SER A 436 7.16 -10.75 16.41
CA SER A 436 7.84 -11.29 15.23
C SER A 436 9.09 -12.09 15.57
N ARG A 437 9.65 -11.90 16.78
CA ARG A 437 10.77 -12.68 17.32
C ARG A 437 10.33 -13.82 18.24
N ASN A 438 9.03 -14.08 18.36
CA ASN A 438 8.47 -15.04 19.31
C ASN A 438 8.89 -14.78 20.78
N GLN A 439 9.05 -13.50 21.15
CA GLN A 439 9.40 -13.08 22.50
C GLN A 439 8.17 -12.49 23.21
N PRO A 440 8.07 -12.64 24.55
CA PRO A 440 7.01 -12.00 25.32
C PRO A 440 7.15 -10.47 25.27
N VAL A 441 6.02 -9.77 25.34
CA VAL A 441 6.00 -8.30 25.40
C VAL A 441 6.60 -7.85 26.75
N PRO A 442 7.56 -6.90 26.74
CA PRO A 442 8.15 -6.39 27.98
C PRO A 442 7.13 -5.70 28.89
N ASP A 443 7.32 -5.80 30.20
CA ASP A 443 6.45 -5.18 31.21
C ASP A 443 6.37 -3.65 31.05
N SER A 444 7.47 -2.99 30.66
CA SER A 444 7.49 -1.55 30.39
C SER A 444 6.54 -1.15 29.26
N ALA A 445 6.48 -1.94 28.19
CA ALA A 445 5.60 -1.72 27.05
C ALA A 445 4.14 -2.01 27.41
N ARG A 446 3.89 -3.10 28.16
CA ARG A 446 2.57 -3.43 28.72
C ARG A 446 2.05 -2.31 29.62
N GLN A 447 2.91 -1.76 30.48
CA GLN A 447 2.55 -0.68 31.39
C GLN A 447 2.19 0.62 30.64
N LEU A 448 2.95 0.98 29.60
CA LEU A 448 2.61 2.11 28.74
C LEU A 448 1.27 1.90 28.02
N ALA A 449 1.03 0.69 27.49
CA ALA A 449 -0.25 0.34 26.88
C ALA A 449 -1.43 0.44 27.87
N PHE A 450 -1.21 0.07 29.14
CA PHE A 450 -2.19 0.20 30.21
C PHE A 450 -2.52 1.66 30.52
N GLU A 451 -1.50 2.52 30.67
CA GLU A 451 -1.67 3.96 30.90
C GLU A 451 -2.42 4.64 29.75
N LEU A 452 -2.04 4.34 28.50
CA LEU A 452 -2.73 4.85 27.31
C LEU A 452 -4.18 4.38 27.25
N SER A 453 -4.46 3.12 27.64
CA SER A 453 -5.82 2.58 27.67
C SER A 453 -6.68 3.32 28.69
N LEU A 454 -6.17 3.60 29.89
CA LEU A 454 -6.85 4.43 30.89
C LEU A 454 -7.12 5.84 30.36
N GLN A 455 -6.12 6.46 29.73
CA GLN A 455 -6.26 7.79 29.13
C GLN A 455 -7.37 7.82 28.06
N TYR A 456 -7.38 6.85 27.14
CA TYR A 456 -8.41 6.76 26.09
C TYR A 456 -9.80 6.49 26.65
N LEU A 457 -9.92 5.70 27.73
CA LEU A 457 -11.18 5.44 28.42
C LEU A 457 -11.58 6.56 29.40
N LYS A 458 -10.73 7.58 29.58
CA LYS A 458 -10.89 8.66 30.56
C LYS A 458 -11.05 8.14 32.01
N MET A 459 -10.41 7.01 32.32
CA MET A 459 -10.43 6.36 33.63
C MET A 459 -9.19 6.76 34.45
N LYS A 460 -9.33 6.89 35.77
CA LYS A 460 -8.17 7.14 36.66
C LYS A 460 -7.39 5.88 36.98
N ASP A 461 -8.10 4.78 37.16
CA ASP A 461 -7.55 3.45 37.44
C ASP A 461 -8.50 2.37 36.89
N ALA A 462 -8.09 1.10 36.96
CA ALA A 462 -8.87 -0.01 36.41
C ALA A 462 -10.23 -0.24 37.09
N ALA A 463 -10.43 0.26 38.32
CA ALA A 463 -11.70 0.14 39.05
C ALA A 463 -12.68 1.28 38.72
N ASP A 464 -12.23 2.37 38.10
CA ASP A 464 -13.01 3.56 37.74
C ASP A 464 -13.95 3.36 36.54
N VAL A 465 -14.61 2.20 36.45
CA VAL A 465 -15.54 1.87 35.35
C VAL A 465 -16.75 2.80 35.29
N ALA A 466 -17.05 3.52 36.38
CA ALA A 466 -18.11 4.52 36.43
C ALA A 466 -17.79 5.78 35.60
N ALA A 467 -16.53 6.05 35.28
CA ALA A 467 -16.12 7.16 34.43
C ALA A 467 -16.39 6.91 32.93
N LEU A 468 -16.73 5.68 32.55
CA LEU A 468 -16.97 5.31 31.15
C LEU A 468 -18.20 6.03 30.59
N GLU A 469 -18.00 6.72 29.46
CA GLU A 469 -19.08 7.38 28.72
C GLU A 469 -19.91 6.31 27.98
N VAL A 470 -20.97 5.79 28.61
CA VAL A 470 -21.84 4.70 28.10
C VAL A 470 -23.18 5.19 27.51
N HIS A 471 -23.32 6.50 27.29
CA HIS A 471 -24.56 7.05 26.75
C HIS A 471 -24.72 6.70 25.25
N PRO A 472 -25.96 6.46 24.78
CA PRO A 472 -26.23 6.19 23.37
C PRO A 472 -25.83 7.40 22.54
N LEU A 473 -24.92 7.21 21.59
CA LEU A 473 -24.46 8.24 20.66
C LEU A 473 -25.25 8.11 19.36
N LEU A 474 -25.87 9.19 18.91
CA LEU A 474 -26.49 9.20 17.58
C LEU A 474 -25.39 9.31 16.53
N THR A 475 -25.42 8.42 15.54
CA THR A 475 -24.49 8.46 14.42
C THR A 475 -24.79 9.66 13.52
N TRP A 476 -23.75 10.17 12.84
CA TRP A 476 -23.87 11.26 11.88
C TRP A 476 -23.33 10.81 10.52
N THR A 477 -24.14 10.98 9.48
CA THR A 477 -23.83 10.58 8.10
C THR A 477 -23.49 11.82 7.28
N TYR A 478 -22.36 11.76 6.57
CA TYR A 478 -21.97 12.82 5.64
C TYR A 478 -22.49 12.54 4.23
N ALA A 479 -22.97 13.57 3.56
CA ALA A 479 -23.23 13.57 2.13
C ALA A 479 -22.59 14.83 1.50
N PRO A 480 -21.92 14.70 0.35
CA PRO A 480 -21.42 15.86 -0.37
C PRO A 480 -22.59 16.77 -0.77
N HIS A 481 -22.43 18.08 -0.59
CA HIS A 481 -23.39 19.05 -1.09
C HIS A 481 -23.31 19.12 -2.61
N VAL A 482 -24.38 19.54 -3.29
CA VAL A 482 -24.42 19.62 -4.78
C VAL A 482 -23.34 20.55 -5.37
N THR A 483 -22.78 21.44 -4.55
CA THR A 483 -21.68 22.36 -4.91
C THR A 483 -20.30 21.82 -4.55
N ALA A 484 -20.18 20.63 -3.96
CA ALA A 484 -18.91 20.09 -3.48
C ALA A 484 -18.03 19.64 -4.65
N SER A 485 -16.78 20.13 -4.67
CA SER A 485 -15.76 19.69 -5.63
C SER A 485 -14.96 18.47 -5.16
N ASN A 486 -15.07 18.09 -3.89
CA ASN A 486 -14.42 16.93 -3.27
C ASN A 486 -15.48 16.10 -2.51
N PRO A 487 -15.55 14.77 -2.70
CA PRO A 487 -16.46 13.89 -1.96
C PRO A 487 -16.12 13.71 -0.46
N ASP A 488 -14.93 14.12 0.00
CA ASP A 488 -14.53 14.03 1.42
C ASP A 488 -15.39 14.91 2.33
N SER A 489 -15.55 14.48 3.59
CA SER A 489 -16.29 15.27 4.58
C SER A 489 -15.68 16.65 4.81
N ALA A 490 -16.50 17.69 4.64
CA ALA A 490 -16.19 19.07 5.03
C ALA A 490 -16.10 19.25 6.55
N TYR A 491 -16.75 18.39 7.33
CA TYR A 491 -16.84 18.52 8.79
C TYR A 491 -15.72 17.80 9.55
N THR A 492 -15.39 18.35 10.71
CA THR A 492 -14.59 17.73 11.78
C THR A 492 -15.05 18.23 13.14
N VAL A 493 -14.43 17.80 14.25
CA VAL A 493 -14.72 18.31 15.59
C VAL A 493 -13.67 19.37 15.97
N THR A 494 -14.13 20.51 16.49
CA THR A 494 -13.27 21.59 16.99
C THR A 494 -13.62 21.91 18.44
N ASN A 495 -12.61 22.22 19.25
CA ASN A 495 -12.76 22.75 20.62
C ASN A 495 -12.26 24.20 20.73
N ALA A 496 -11.85 24.82 19.62
CA ALA A 496 -11.22 26.14 19.60
C ALA A 496 -12.23 27.30 19.76
N ARG A 497 -13.53 27.02 19.63
CA ARG A 497 -14.57 28.06 19.61
C ARG A 497 -15.10 28.35 21.02
N ARG A 498 -15.36 29.63 21.27
CA ARG A 498 -15.98 30.12 22.52
C ARG A 498 -17.50 30.09 22.37
N CYS A 499 -18.21 29.81 23.47
CA CYS A 499 -19.65 29.97 23.55
C CYS A 499 -20.02 31.29 24.24
N ALA A 500 -21.16 31.88 23.85
CA ALA A 500 -21.64 33.14 24.40
C ALA A 500 -21.94 33.09 25.91
N ASP A 501 -22.10 31.90 26.50
CA ASP A 501 -22.27 31.70 27.94
C ASP A 501 -20.94 31.61 28.72
N GLY A 502 -19.81 31.88 28.06
CA GLY A 502 -18.49 31.91 28.68
C GLY A 502 -17.78 30.55 28.74
N GLN A 503 -18.42 29.47 28.25
CA GLN A 503 -17.74 28.18 28.13
C GLN A 503 -16.75 28.16 26.95
N ASN A 504 -15.57 27.59 27.20
CA ASN A 504 -14.49 27.43 26.22
C ASN A 504 -14.06 25.95 26.17
N GLY A 505 -13.44 25.51 25.07
CA GLY A 505 -12.93 24.14 24.96
C GLY A 505 -14.01 23.08 24.71
N VAL A 506 -15.22 23.49 24.31
CA VAL A 506 -16.35 22.60 24.04
C VAL A 506 -16.30 22.05 22.62
N SER A 507 -16.57 20.75 22.46
CA SER A 507 -16.58 20.10 21.14
C SER A 507 -17.78 20.52 20.31
N LEU A 508 -17.53 21.06 19.11
CA LEU A 508 -18.52 21.42 18.10
C LEU A 508 -18.15 20.75 16.77
N PHE A 509 -19.13 20.32 15.98
CA PHE A 509 -18.90 19.99 14.57
C PHE A 509 -18.60 21.26 13.80
N SER A 510 -17.54 21.31 13.00
CA SER A 510 -17.18 22.48 12.21
C SER A 510 -16.70 22.13 10.81
N SER A 511 -17.12 22.93 9.82
CA SER A 511 -16.62 22.88 8.44
C SER A 511 -15.37 23.73 8.21
N PHE A 512 -14.98 24.57 9.18
CA PHE A 512 -13.90 25.55 9.00
C PHE A 512 -12.50 24.93 8.96
N GLU A 513 -12.22 23.94 9.81
CA GLU A 513 -10.85 23.45 10.05
C GLU A 513 -10.23 22.74 8.82
N LYS A 514 -11.08 22.31 7.88
CA LYS A 514 -10.66 21.70 6.61
C LYS A 514 -10.61 22.70 5.44
N GLY A 515 -10.87 23.98 5.71
CA GLY A 515 -10.88 25.09 4.76
C GLY A 515 -12.28 25.46 4.26
N GLU A 516 -12.55 26.77 4.19
CA GLU A 516 -13.87 27.36 3.88
C GLU A 516 -14.41 27.09 2.47
N ARG A 517 -13.60 26.53 1.55
CA ARG A 517 -14.08 26.15 0.21
C ARG A 517 -14.81 24.80 0.19
N ARG A 518 -14.77 24.04 1.28
CA ARG A 518 -15.39 22.71 1.35
C ARG A 518 -16.84 22.83 1.80
N THR A 519 -17.75 22.36 0.96
CA THR A 519 -19.20 22.33 1.23
C THR A 519 -19.67 20.92 1.49
N GLY A 520 -20.70 20.73 2.32
CA GLY A 520 -21.25 19.42 2.63
C GLY A 520 -22.49 19.45 3.50
N VAL A 521 -23.12 18.28 3.62
CA VAL A 521 -24.27 18.05 4.51
C VAL A 521 -23.88 16.98 5.54
N TYR A 522 -24.12 17.26 6.81
CA TYR A 522 -23.91 16.31 7.89
C TYR A 522 -25.21 16.07 8.65
N ARG A 523 -25.73 14.85 8.59
CA ARG A 523 -27.07 14.48 9.05
C ARG A 523 -27.01 13.51 10.23
N SER A 524 -27.73 13.80 11.31
CA SER A 524 -27.84 12.88 12.44
C SER A 524 -28.75 11.70 12.12
N GLN A 525 -28.58 10.60 12.85
CA GLN A 525 -29.58 9.56 12.99
C GLN A 525 -30.89 10.13 13.55
N ALA A 526 -32.01 9.48 13.25
CA ALA A 526 -33.32 9.88 13.72
C ALA A 526 -33.45 9.73 15.25
N PHE A 527 -34.14 10.67 15.88
CA PHE A 527 -34.44 10.67 17.31
C PHE A 527 -35.84 11.24 17.57
N ALA A 528 -36.41 10.94 18.73
CA ALA A 528 -37.70 11.51 19.14
C ALA A 528 -37.53 12.99 19.50
N ALA A 529 -38.28 13.88 18.85
CA ALA A 529 -38.21 15.31 19.09
C ALA A 529 -38.60 15.63 20.56
N PRO A 530 -37.76 16.36 21.32
CA PRO A 530 -38.13 16.83 22.65
C PRO A 530 -39.16 17.97 22.55
N ARG A 531 -39.77 18.38 23.67
CA ARG A 531 -40.63 19.58 23.71
C ARG A 531 -39.87 20.87 23.42
N THR A 532 -38.60 20.93 23.81
CA THR A 532 -37.71 22.07 23.57
C THR A 532 -36.38 21.57 23.07
N PHE A 533 -35.85 22.21 22.03
CA PHE A 533 -34.57 21.86 21.44
C PHE A 533 -33.67 23.08 21.37
N SER A 534 -32.42 22.95 21.79
CA SER A 534 -31.46 24.06 21.71
C SER A 534 -30.08 23.58 21.33
N PHE A 535 -29.29 24.45 20.73
CA PHE A 535 -27.91 24.18 20.35
C PHE A 535 -27.12 25.49 20.24
N TYR A 536 -25.80 25.40 20.27
CA TYR A 536 -24.91 26.51 20.03
C TYR A 536 -24.43 26.51 18.58
N PHE A 537 -24.46 27.67 17.95
CA PHE A 537 -24.17 27.86 16.54
C PHE A 537 -23.23 29.05 16.35
N ALA A 538 -22.06 28.83 15.73
CA ALA A 538 -21.14 29.83 15.22
C ALA A 538 -20.99 29.69 13.69
N GLY A 539 -20.51 30.73 13.05
CA GLY A 539 -20.19 30.72 11.62
C GLY A 539 -20.83 31.85 10.84
N HIS A 540 -20.67 31.79 9.53
CA HIS A 540 -21.06 32.82 8.58
C HIS A 540 -21.69 32.19 7.32
N ASP A 541 -22.42 33.02 6.58
CA ASP A 541 -23.12 32.68 5.34
C ASP A 541 -23.02 33.91 4.42
N GLY A 542 -21.80 34.11 3.92
CA GLY A 542 -21.38 35.33 3.22
C GLY A 542 -20.90 36.44 4.16
N ILE A 543 -20.44 37.54 3.53
CA ILE A 543 -19.82 38.67 4.21
C ILE A 543 -20.80 39.31 5.20
N PRO A 544 -20.40 39.63 6.45
CA PRO A 544 -21.32 40.10 7.49
C PRO A 544 -22.14 41.35 7.15
N SER A 545 -21.65 42.21 6.26
CA SER A 545 -22.31 43.43 5.81
C SER A 545 -23.33 43.24 4.68
N GLU A 546 -23.38 42.07 4.04
CA GLU A 546 -24.27 41.77 2.91
C GLU A 546 -25.48 40.92 3.34
N PRO A 547 -26.55 40.76 2.55
CA PRO A 547 -27.62 39.82 2.87
C PRO A 547 -27.13 38.36 3.01
N LEU A 548 -27.82 37.54 3.80
CA LEU A 548 -27.52 36.10 3.93
C LEU A 548 -27.71 35.41 2.58
N LYS A 549 -26.75 34.58 2.17
CA LYS A 549 -26.84 33.81 0.92
C LYS A 549 -27.84 32.65 1.01
N LYS A 550 -28.22 32.25 2.22
CA LYS A 550 -29.10 31.10 2.52
C LYS A 550 -28.51 29.79 1.99
N GLN A 551 -27.20 29.64 2.11
CA GLN A 551 -26.49 28.42 1.72
C GLN A 551 -26.00 27.63 2.94
N ASN A 552 -25.76 28.32 4.06
CA ASN A 552 -25.35 27.69 5.31
C ASN A 552 -26.47 27.72 6.35
N PHE A 553 -26.82 26.57 6.91
CA PHE A 553 -27.91 26.46 7.90
C PHE A 553 -27.86 25.17 8.72
N VAL A 554 -28.54 25.20 9.86
CA VAL A 554 -28.92 24.02 10.65
C VAL A 554 -30.41 23.83 10.52
N ARG A 555 -30.85 22.61 10.17
CA ARG A 555 -32.28 22.30 10.05
C ARG A 555 -32.68 21.05 10.81
N LEU A 556 -33.92 21.03 11.27
CA LEU A 556 -34.61 19.86 11.79
C LEU A 556 -35.54 19.33 10.70
N VAL A 557 -35.42 18.07 10.34
CA VAL A 557 -36.21 17.42 9.30
C VAL A 557 -37.01 16.24 9.85
N ASP A 558 -38.16 15.95 9.26
CA ASP A 558 -38.89 14.71 9.53
C ASP A 558 -38.12 13.51 8.96
N SER A 559 -37.95 12.46 9.76
CA SER A 559 -37.12 11.32 9.35
C SER A 559 -37.75 10.42 8.29
N ALA A 560 -39.07 10.42 8.15
CA ALA A 560 -39.81 9.52 7.24
C ALA A 560 -39.94 10.11 5.83
N ASN A 561 -40.17 11.43 5.72
CA ASN A 561 -40.42 12.08 4.43
C ASN A 561 -39.41 13.19 4.07
N GLY A 562 -38.56 13.62 5.00
CA GLY A 562 -37.52 14.64 4.77
C GLY A 562 -38.00 16.09 4.83
N ASP A 563 -39.25 16.36 5.22
CA ASP A 563 -39.78 17.72 5.30
C ASP A 563 -39.01 18.57 6.32
N VAL A 564 -38.71 19.82 5.96
CA VAL A 564 -38.05 20.78 6.86
C VAL A 564 -39.05 21.31 7.89
N LEU A 565 -38.80 21.02 9.16
CA LEU A 565 -39.68 21.38 10.29
C LEU A 565 -39.25 22.68 10.98
N ARG A 566 -37.94 22.88 11.14
CA ARG A 566 -37.32 24.10 11.69
C ARG A 566 -35.98 24.35 11.00
N GLU A 567 -35.56 25.60 10.92
CA GLU A 567 -34.29 26.01 10.31
C GLU A 567 -33.70 27.22 11.05
N ALA A 568 -32.38 27.30 11.12
CA ALA A 568 -31.64 28.45 11.60
C ALA A 568 -30.44 28.73 10.69
N SER A 569 -30.25 30.01 10.33
CA SER A 569 -29.04 30.50 9.66
C SER A 569 -27.95 30.83 10.70
N PRO A 570 -26.65 30.83 10.33
CA PRO A 570 -25.57 31.15 11.25
C PRO A 570 -25.69 32.60 11.76
N PRO A 571 -25.23 32.87 13.00
CA PRO A 571 -25.38 34.18 13.63
C PRO A 571 -24.41 35.24 13.08
N ARG A 572 -23.55 34.90 12.12
CA ARG A 572 -22.45 35.75 11.62
C ARG A 572 -21.47 36.14 12.71
N ASN A 573 -21.09 35.14 13.49
CA ASN A 573 -20.24 35.32 14.65
C ASN A 573 -19.35 34.09 14.87
N ASP A 574 -18.09 34.34 15.21
CA ASP A 574 -17.11 33.30 15.52
C ASP A 574 -17.35 32.71 16.92
N VAL A 575 -18.06 33.44 17.78
CA VAL A 575 -18.54 32.98 19.09
C VAL A 575 -19.89 32.32 18.92
N ALA A 576 -20.00 31.07 19.36
CA ALA A 576 -21.22 30.29 19.20
C ALA A 576 -22.34 30.86 20.06
N GLN A 577 -23.48 31.14 19.42
CA GLN A 577 -24.67 31.72 20.02
C GLN A 577 -25.71 30.63 20.28
N LEU A 578 -26.49 30.78 21.36
CA LEU A 578 -27.54 29.82 21.70
C LEU A 578 -28.77 30.01 20.79
N VAL A 579 -29.14 28.96 20.08
CA VAL A 579 -30.38 28.84 19.30
C VAL A 579 -31.35 27.96 20.09
N LYS A 580 -32.61 28.38 20.20
CA LYS A 580 -33.69 27.63 20.85
C LYS A 580 -34.89 27.50 19.92
N TRP A 581 -35.43 26.29 19.83
CA TRP A 581 -36.67 25.98 19.14
C TRP A 581 -37.68 25.40 20.13
N ASP A 582 -38.91 25.91 20.04
CA ASP A 582 -40.08 25.27 20.62
C ASP A 582 -40.58 24.19 19.65
N LEU A 583 -40.63 22.96 20.16
CA LEU A 583 -41.01 21.75 19.45
C LEU A 583 -42.17 21.04 20.15
N ALA A 584 -42.95 21.74 20.99
CA ALA A 584 -44.08 21.14 21.69
C ALA A 584 -45.12 20.52 20.72
N ASP A 585 -45.28 21.08 19.52
CA ASP A 585 -46.09 20.58 18.41
C ASP A 585 -45.55 19.31 17.74
N LEU A 586 -44.26 19.02 17.93
CA LEU A 586 -43.55 17.90 17.31
C LEU A 586 -43.14 16.83 18.34
N ASN A 587 -43.47 17.01 19.62
CA ASN A 587 -42.97 16.18 20.71
C ASN A 587 -43.23 14.68 20.47
N GLY A 588 -42.16 13.88 20.49
CA GLY A 588 -42.19 12.43 20.23
C GLY A 588 -42.15 12.03 18.76
N ARG A 589 -42.28 12.98 17.82
CA ARG A 589 -42.13 12.71 16.38
C ARG A 589 -40.68 12.35 16.05
N SER A 590 -40.49 11.41 15.13
CA SER A 590 -39.16 10.99 14.69
C SER A 590 -38.57 12.04 13.74
N VAL A 591 -37.44 12.64 14.13
CA VAL A 591 -36.79 13.76 13.44
C VAL A 591 -35.28 13.56 13.33
N ALA A 592 -34.61 14.28 12.43
CA ALA A 592 -33.16 14.31 12.30
C ALA A 592 -32.64 15.76 12.20
N VAL A 593 -31.40 16.01 12.61
CA VAL A 593 -30.72 17.31 12.42
C VAL A 593 -29.80 17.24 11.22
N GLU A 594 -29.77 18.29 10.41
CA GLU A 594 -28.79 18.46 9.35
C GLU A 594 -28.01 19.76 9.52
N LEU A 595 -26.68 19.65 9.42
CA LEU A 595 -25.73 20.76 9.35
C LEU A 595 -25.33 20.91 7.90
N ILE A 596 -25.53 22.09 7.33
CA ILE A 596 -25.33 22.33 5.90
C ILE A 596 -24.39 23.51 5.73
N ASP A 597 -23.28 23.27 5.03
CA ASP A 597 -22.38 24.28 4.50
C ASP A 597 -22.41 24.19 2.98
N GLY A 598 -23.07 25.14 2.33
CA GLY A 598 -23.24 25.19 0.88
C GLY A 598 -22.45 26.31 0.21
N ASP A 599 -21.80 27.19 0.98
CA ASP A 599 -21.08 28.35 0.43
C ASP A 599 -19.66 27.97 0.02
N THR A 600 -19.32 28.20 -1.24
CA THR A 600 -17.99 27.85 -1.82
C THR A 600 -16.98 29.00 -1.74
N ALA A 601 -17.36 30.14 -1.13
CA ALA A 601 -16.49 31.30 -1.01
C ALA A 601 -15.23 31.00 -0.17
N SER A 602 -14.17 31.76 -0.39
CA SER A 602 -12.90 31.60 0.34
C SER A 602 -12.80 32.38 1.65
N ALA A 603 -13.92 32.96 2.10
CA ALA A 603 -14.02 33.74 3.33
C ALA A 603 -15.48 33.83 3.77
N TYR A 604 -15.73 33.79 5.09
CA TYR A 604 -17.08 33.91 5.67
C TYR A 604 -18.06 32.82 5.18
N ALA A 605 -17.54 31.64 4.86
CA ALA A 605 -18.26 30.50 4.32
C ALA A 605 -17.96 29.26 5.18
N TRP A 606 -18.54 29.21 6.39
CA TRP A 606 -18.35 28.08 7.30
C TRP A 606 -19.39 28.07 8.43
N ILE A 607 -19.57 26.91 9.05
CA ILE A 607 -20.37 26.75 10.27
C ILE A 607 -19.66 25.93 11.36
N ALA A 608 -20.03 26.17 12.61
CA ALA A 608 -19.69 25.33 13.75
C ALA A 608 -20.89 25.16 14.70
N VAL A 609 -21.28 23.92 15.01
CA VAL A 609 -22.52 23.61 15.71
C VAL A 609 -22.32 22.50 16.72
N GLY A 610 -22.89 22.64 17.90
CA GLY A 610 -22.83 21.63 18.95
C GLY A 610 -23.56 22.08 20.21
N ARG A 611 -23.28 21.44 21.35
CA ARG A 611 -24.00 21.64 22.62
C ARG A 611 -25.52 21.55 22.44
N PHE A 612 -25.96 20.56 21.68
CA PHE A 612 -27.36 20.20 21.53
C PHE A 612 -27.95 19.81 22.89
N SER A 613 -29.18 20.24 23.16
CA SER A 613 -29.93 19.90 24.37
C SER A 613 -30.29 18.42 24.47
N VAL A 614 -30.20 17.70 23.35
CA VAL A 614 -30.21 16.24 23.29
C VAL A 614 -28.75 15.79 23.36
N PRO A 615 -28.26 15.26 24.49
CA PRO A 615 -26.84 14.96 24.68
C PRO A 615 -26.24 14.06 23.59
N ALA A 616 -27.02 13.07 23.13
CA ALA A 616 -26.63 12.09 22.11
C ALA A 616 -26.28 12.69 20.73
N LEU A 617 -26.66 13.94 20.45
CA LEU A 617 -26.32 14.64 19.20
C LEU A 617 -24.95 15.31 19.22
N ASN A 618 -24.32 15.44 20.39
CA ASN A 618 -23.06 16.17 20.50
C ASN A 618 -21.87 15.37 19.97
N PRO A 619 -20.84 16.03 19.42
CA PRO A 619 -19.63 15.35 18.99
C PRO A 619 -18.99 14.61 20.17
N SER A 620 -18.73 13.32 20.00
CA SER A 620 -17.98 12.51 20.95
C SER A 620 -16.97 11.67 20.20
N ASP A 621 -15.69 11.81 20.58
CA ASP A 621 -14.62 10.94 20.10
C ASP A 621 -14.63 9.59 20.84
N ALA A 622 -15.58 9.36 21.77
CA ALA A 622 -15.62 8.18 22.61
C ALA A 622 -15.57 6.88 21.79
N VAL A 623 -16.25 6.80 20.65
CA VAL A 623 -16.19 5.61 19.77
C VAL A 623 -14.75 5.35 19.27
N ALA A 624 -14.07 6.39 18.79
CA ALA A 624 -12.70 6.26 18.30
C ALA A 624 -11.70 5.96 19.43
N LEU A 625 -11.86 6.62 20.59
CA LEU A 625 -11.01 6.42 21.76
C LEU A 625 -11.23 5.02 22.37
N ARG A 626 -12.48 4.54 22.49
CA ARG A 626 -12.81 3.17 22.91
C ARG A 626 -12.25 2.15 21.95
N ALA A 627 -12.28 2.41 20.64
CA ALA A 627 -11.65 1.54 19.65
C ALA A 627 -10.12 1.44 19.84
N ARG A 628 -9.43 2.56 20.10
CA ARG A 628 -7.99 2.59 20.41
C ARG A 628 -7.68 1.83 21.71
N ALA A 629 -8.46 2.05 22.76
CA ALA A 629 -8.32 1.36 24.04
C ALA A 629 -8.55 -0.15 23.90
N ALA A 630 -9.62 -0.58 23.22
CA ALA A 630 -9.92 -1.99 22.98
C ALA A 630 -8.77 -2.69 22.25
N ARG A 631 -8.17 -2.03 21.25
CA ARG A 631 -6.99 -2.54 20.55
C ARG A 631 -5.81 -2.77 21.50
N LEU A 632 -5.45 -1.78 22.33
CA LEU A 632 -4.37 -1.91 23.30
C LEU A 632 -4.66 -3.02 24.33
N ILE A 633 -5.87 -3.04 24.89
CA ILE A 633 -6.28 -4.03 25.90
C ILE A 633 -6.15 -5.45 25.36
N GLY A 634 -6.63 -5.70 24.14
CA GLY A 634 -6.51 -7.00 23.48
C GLY A 634 -5.05 -7.37 23.17
N GLU A 635 -4.33 -6.51 22.43
CA GLU A 635 -3.00 -6.81 21.88
C GLU A 635 -1.93 -7.01 22.97
N PHE A 636 -2.08 -6.32 24.11
CA PHE A 636 -1.18 -6.40 25.27
C PHE A 636 -1.72 -7.29 26.40
N ARG A 637 -2.89 -7.92 26.21
CA ARG A 637 -3.55 -8.79 27.19
C ARG A 637 -3.73 -8.15 28.58
N LEU A 638 -4.26 -6.92 28.61
CA LEU A 638 -4.47 -6.14 29.84
C LEU A 638 -5.71 -6.64 30.61
N ALA A 639 -5.58 -7.77 31.30
CA ALA A 639 -6.66 -8.43 32.02
C ALA A 639 -7.32 -7.54 33.09
N GLU A 640 -6.58 -6.58 33.63
CA GLU A 640 -7.01 -5.60 34.62
C GLU A 640 -8.14 -4.70 34.09
N LEU A 641 -8.18 -4.44 32.78
CA LEU A 641 -9.19 -3.59 32.13
C LEU A 641 -10.38 -4.38 31.56
N LYS A 642 -10.45 -5.69 31.84
CA LYS A 642 -11.59 -6.52 31.43
C LYS A 642 -12.95 -5.97 31.91
N PRO A 643 -13.11 -5.51 33.17
CA PRO A 643 -14.39 -4.99 33.63
C PRO A 643 -14.87 -3.78 32.81
N ALA A 644 -13.94 -2.93 32.34
CA ALA A 644 -14.29 -1.79 31.50
C ALA A 644 -14.87 -2.23 30.14
N LEU A 645 -14.26 -3.24 29.50
CA LEU A 645 -14.79 -3.81 28.25
C LEU A 645 -16.17 -4.45 28.46
N GLU A 646 -16.37 -5.16 29.57
CA GLU A 646 -17.66 -5.79 29.90
C GLU A 646 -18.76 -4.74 30.11
N VAL A 647 -18.46 -3.64 30.83
CA VAL A 647 -19.40 -2.51 30.99
C VAL A 647 -19.74 -1.87 29.64
N LEU A 648 -18.74 -1.59 28.81
CA LEU A 648 -18.96 -1.01 27.48
C LEU A 648 -19.84 -1.92 26.61
N LEU A 649 -19.60 -3.24 26.60
CA LEU A 649 -20.40 -4.22 25.85
C LEU A 649 -21.87 -4.30 26.32
N THR A 650 -22.19 -3.81 27.52
CA THR A 650 -23.57 -3.73 28.02
C THR A 650 -24.25 -2.39 27.73
N ALA A 651 -23.55 -1.42 27.15
CA ALA A 651 -24.14 -0.13 26.78
C ALA A 651 -25.20 -0.31 25.68
N ALA A 652 -26.32 0.39 25.83
CA ALA A 652 -27.37 0.42 24.82
C ALA A 652 -26.88 1.13 23.54
N ASP A 653 -27.35 0.66 22.39
CA ASP A 653 -27.17 1.31 21.07
C ASP A 653 -25.72 1.45 20.56
N LEU A 654 -24.80 0.55 20.96
CA LEU A 654 -23.47 0.50 20.33
C LEU A 654 -23.56 0.13 18.83
N GLY A 655 -22.79 0.85 18.01
CA GLY A 655 -22.61 0.47 16.60
C GLY A 655 -21.93 -0.89 16.47
N GLN A 656 -22.36 -1.71 15.52
CA GLN A 656 -21.87 -3.10 15.36
C GLN A 656 -20.34 -3.19 15.26
N ASP A 657 -19.71 -2.26 14.55
CA ASP A 657 -18.25 -2.20 14.42
C ASP A 657 -17.52 -1.99 15.76
N GLU A 658 -18.11 -1.20 16.65
CA GLU A 658 -17.57 -0.97 17.99
C GLU A 658 -17.75 -2.19 18.87
N VAL A 659 -18.93 -2.82 18.81
CA VAL A 659 -19.22 -4.06 19.53
C VAL A 659 -18.22 -5.16 19.16
N VAL A 660 -17.95 -5.36 17.87
CA VAL A 660 -16.99 -6.38 17.42
C VAL A 660 -15.58 -6.09 17.93
N ARG A 661 -15.13 -4.83 17.90
CA ARG A 661 -13.80 -4.45 18.42
C ARG A 661 -13.67 -4.72 19.91
N LEU A 662 -14.68 -4.34 20.71
CA LEU A 662 -14.72 -4.59 22.15
C LEU A 662 -14.76 -6.09 22.45
N ALA A 663 -15.59 -6.84 21.73
CA ALA A 663 -15.71 -8.29 21.89
C ALA A 663 -14.42 -9.03 21.50
N ASN A 664 -13.73 -8.60 20.43
CA ASN A 664 -12.42 -9.13 20.06
C ASN A 664 -11.38 -8.89 21.16
N ALA A 665 -11.36 -7.69 21.77
CA ALA A 665 -10.48 -7.42 22.90
C ALA A 665 -10.76 -8.35 24.09
N VAL A 666 -12.04 -8.58 24.44
CA VAL A 666 -12.42 -9.56 25.49
C VAL A 666 -11.97 -10.98 25.12
N TYR A 667 -12.15 -11.40 23.87
CA TYR A 667 -11.73 -12.70 23.39
C TYR A 667 -10.20 -12.89 23.53
N GLN A 668 -9.41 -11.87 23.19
CA GLN A 668 -7.95 -11.92 23.33
C GLN A 668 -7.48 -12.04 24.79
N LEU A 669 -8.27 -11.57 25.76
CA LEU A 669 -8.01 -11.75 27.19
C LEU A 669 -8.35 -13.15 27.69
N GLN A 670 -9.37 -13.79 27.13
CA GLN A 670 -9.84 -15.13 27.51
C GLN A 670 -10.23 -15.97 26.28
N PRO A 671 -9.26 -16.57 25.58
CA PRO A 671 -9.52 -17.35 24.36
C PRO A 671 -10.39 -18.59 24.57
N SER A 672 -10.42 -19.13 25.80
CA SER A 672 -11.02 -20.43 26.15
C SER A 672 -12.46 -20.36 26.72
N GLY A 673 -13.20 -19.26 26.48
CA GLY A 673 -14.55 -19.06 27.03
C GLY A 673 -15.69 -19.25 26.01
N PRO A 674 -16.68 -20.16 26.23
CA PRO A 674 -17.86 -20.32 25.38
C PRO A 674 -18.63 -19.01 25.17
N ALA A 675 -18.65 -18.14 26.18
CA ALA A 675 -19.40 -16.89 26.18
C ALA A 675 -18.80 -15.79 25.27
N ALA A 676 -17.50 -15.81 24.97
CA ALA A 676 -16.85 -14.78 24.14
C ALA A 676 -17.07 -15.06 22.64
N ALA A 677 -16.90 -16.32 22.23
CA ALA A 677 -17.14 -16.76 20.86
C ALA A 677 -18.63 -16.75 20.48
N LEU A 678 -19.54 -17.16 21.39
CA LEU A 678 -20.99 -17.05 21.16
C LEU A 678 -21.49 -15.60 21.08
N ARG A 679 -20.80 -14.65 21.73
CA ARG A 679 -21.12 -13.22 21.59
C ARG A 679 -20.69 -12.69 20.22
N LEU A 680 -19.56 -13.12 19.65
CA LEU A 680 -19.08 -12.62 18.36
C LEU A 680 -19.93 -13.06 17.16
N ALA A 681 -20.48 -14.28 17.14
CA ALA A 681 -21.17 -14.82 15.96
C ALA A 681 -22.42 -14.03 15.50
N PRO A 682 -23.32 -13.56 16.38
CA PRO A 682 -24.44 -12.70 15.98
C PRO A 682 -24.03 -11.28 15.57
N LEU A 683 -22.82 -10.83 15.96
CA LEU A 683 -22.37 -9.43 15.89
C LEU A 683 -21.61 -9.10 14.59
N VAL A 684 -21.34 -10.09 13.75
CA VAL A 684 -20.74 -9.93 12.40
C VAL A 684 -21.76 -9.39 11.38
N GLN A 685 -23.05 -9.51 11.66
CA GLN A 685 -24.12 -9.23 10.70
C GLN A 685 -24.37 -7.72 10.56
N GLY A 686 -23.73 -7.09 9.56
CA GLY A 686 -23.83 -5.65 9.25
C GLY A 686 -22.60 -4.82 9.64
N ALA A 687 -21.59 -5.45 10.28
CA ALA A 687 -20.28 -4.84 10.51
C ALA A 687 -19.52 -4.65 9.18
N SER A 688 -18.59 -3.69 9.13
CA SER A 688 -17.76 -3.43 7.96
C SER A 688 -16.89 -4.63 7.59
N GLN A 689 -16.58 -4.80 6.29
CA GLN A 689 -15.80 -5.94 5.78
C GLN A 689 -14.51 -6.17 6.57
N GLN A 690 -13.77 -5.09 6.87
CA GLN A 690 -12.52 -5.15 7.64
C GLN A 690 -12.73 -5.71 9.05
N VAL A 691 -13.81 -5.29 9.72
CA VAL A 691 -14.15 -5.71 11.08
C VAL A 691 -14.64 -7.17 11.10
N ARG A 692 -15.40 -7.59 10.07
CA ARG A 692 -15.81 -8.99 9.89
C ARG A 692 -14.62 -9.91 9.67
N THR A 693 -13.64 -9.52 8.84
CA THR A 693 -12.40 -10.28 8.65
C THR A 693 -11.62 -10.43 9.96
N GLN A 694 -11.53 -9.38 10.77
CA GLN A 694 -10.85 -9.45 12.08
C GLN A 694 -11.57 -10.39 13.06
N ALA A 695 -12.91 -10.35 13.11
CA ALA A 695 -13.69 -11.27 13.93
C ALA A 695 -13.51 -12.73 13.49
N ILE A 696 -13.54 -12.98 12.18
CA ILE A 696 -13.27 -14.28 11.59
C ILE A 696 -11.88 -14.79 11.99
N GLN A 697 -10.83 -13.97 11.84
CA GLN A 697 -9.46 -14.33 12.23
C GLN A 697 -9.32 -14.64 13.72
N ALA A 698 -10.04 -13.90 14.58
CA ALA A 698 -10.05 -14.19 16.02
C ALA A 698 -10.68 -15.55 16.31
N LEU A 699 -11.80 -15.87 15.65
CA LEU A 699 -12.54 -17.14 15.82
C LEU A 699 -11.81 -18.37 15.26
N LEU A 700 -10.83 -18.18 14.38
CA LEU A 700 -10.07 -19.26 13.74
C LEU A 700 -8.88 -19.75 14.58
N LYS A 701 -8.59 -19.14 15.73
CA LYS A 701 -7.54 -19.60 16.65
C LYS A 701 -7.95 -20.93 17.31
N PRO A 702 -7.04 -21.92 17.39
CA PRO A 702 -7.37 -23.33 17.68
C PRO A 702 -7.90 -23.62 19.11
N GLU A 703 -7.92 -22.65 20.03
CA GLU A 703 -8.22 -22.88 21.45
C GLU A 703 -9.71 -22.80 21.83
N SER A 704 -10.63 -22.68 20.87
CA SER A 704 -12.07 -22.52 21.16
C SER A 704 -12.85 -23.84 21.18
N ALA A 705 -13.42 -24.21 22.34
CA ALA A 705 -14.49 -25.19 22.40
C ALA A 705 -15.70 -24.69 21.56
N ASN A 706 -16.34 -25.57 20.78
CA ASN A 706 -17.48 -25.29 19.88
C ASN A 706 -17.19 -24.54 18.56
N ARG A 707 -15.93 -24.60 18.06
CA ARG A 707 -15.48 -24.02 16.78
C ARG A 707 -16.44 -24.29 15.61
N GLY A 708 -16.89 -25.54 15.42
CA GLY A 708 -17.77 -25.92 14.31
C GLY A 708 -19.19 -25.33 14.37
N GLU A 709 -19.75 -25.14 15.56
CA GLU A 709 -21.09 -24.56 15.70
C GLU A 709 -21.09 -23.05 15.43
N VAL A 710 -20.09 -22.36 15.98
CA VAL A 710 -19.86 -20.92 15.81
C VAL A 710 -19.54 -20.57 14.36
N LEU A 711 -18.61 -21.31 13.73
CA LEU A 711 -18.28 -21.11 12.31
C LEU A 711 -19.46 -21.42 11.40
N GLY A 712 -20.27 -22.43 11.74
CA GLY A 712 -21.48 -22.74 11.00
C GLY A 712 -22.51 -21.61 11.02
N ALA A 713 -22.71 -20.95 12.16
CA ALA A 713 -23.58 -19.79 12.27
C ALA A 713 -23.06 -18.57 11.49
N VAL A 714 -21.74 -18.33 11.52
CA VAL A 714 -21.10 -17.26 10.73
C VAL A 714 -21.24 -17.53 9.23
N CYS A 715 -20.96 -18.75 8.77
CA CYS A 715 -21.02 -19.12 7.36
C CYS A 715 -22.43 -18.98 6.76
N GLN A 716 -23.49 -19.23 7.53
CA GLN A 716 -24.87 -19.08 7.08
C GLN A 716 -25.25 -17.63 6.71
N THR A 717 -24.50 -16.65 7.20
CA THR A 717 -24.71 -15.23 6.92
C THR A 717 -23.56 -14.60 6.10
N ALA A 718 -22.42 -15.30 5.97
CA ALA A 718 -21.26 -14.86 5.22
C ALA A 718 -21.49 -14.91 3.70
N THR A 719 -20.90 -13.95 2.99
CA THR A 719 -20.80 -13.94 1.51
C THR A 719 -19.88 -15.05 1.00
N THR A 720 -19.96 -15.40 -0.29
CA THR A 720 -19.06 -16.41 -0.90
C THR A 720 -17.57 -16.09 -0.74
N VAL A 721 -17.21 -14.80 -0.78
CA VAL A 721 -15.82 -14.35 -0.60
C VAL A 721 -15.38 -14.58 0.84
N GLU A 722 -16.24 -14.29 1.81
CA GLU A 722 -15.96 -14.52 3.23
C GLU A 722 -15.93 -16.02 3.56
N GLN A 723 -16.82 -16.82 2.98
CA GLN A 723 -16.78 -18.29 3.09
C GLN A 723 -15.49 -18.85 2.48
N GLN A 724 -14.98 -18.29 1.38
CA GLN A 724 -13.69 -18.67 0.81
C GLN A 724 -12.53 -18.37 1.76
N LEU A 725 -12.45 -17.17 2.32
CA LEU A 725 -11.40 -16.82 3.29
C LEU A 725 -11.43 -17.74 4.52
N LEU A 726 -12.63 -18.02 5.03
CA LEU A 726 -12.85 -18.97 6.13
C LEU A 726 -12.36 -20.38 5.78
N ALA A 727 -12.71 -20.88 4.60
CA ALA A 727 -12.30 -22.20 4.15
C ALA A 727 -10.79 -22.29 3.91
N GLU A 728 -10.17 -21.28 3.29
CA GLU A 728 -8.72 -21.25 3.10
C GLU A 728 -7.96 -21.29 4.42
N GLU A 729 -8.44 -20.61 5.46
CA GLU A 729 -7.80 -20.66 6.78
C GLU A 729 -8.07 -21.98 7.52
N LEU A 730 -9.29 -22.54 7.40
CA LEU A 730 -9.59 -23.88 7.95
C LEU A 730 -8.73 -24.99 7.33
N LEU A 731 -8.25 -24.79 6.10
CA LEU A 731 -7.32 -25.69 5.44
C LEU A 731 -5.86 -25.57 5.93
N SER A 732 -5.59 -24.77 6.96
CA SER A 732 -4.25 -24.63 7.54
C SER A 732 -3.86 -25.82 8.43
N ASP A 733 -4.82 -26.63 8.91
CA ASP A 733 -4.58 -27.83 9.72
C ASP A 733 -5.64 -28.94 9.46
N ALA A 734 -5.39 -30.15 9.99
CA ALA A 734 -6.24 -31.32 9.76
C ALA A 734 -7.59 -31.25 10.50
N GLU A 735 -7.66 -30.54 11.63
CA GLU A 735 -8.88 -30.38 12.42
C GLU A 735 -9.85 -29.41 11.73
N GLY A 736 -9.32 -28.30 11.22
CA GLY A 736 -10.05 -27.31 10.44
C GLY A 736 -10.59 -27.89 9.12
N LEU A 737 -9.83 -28.78 8.47
CA LEU A 737 -10.29 -29.53 7.30
C LEU A 737 -11.53 -30.39 7.62
N ASP A 738 -11.55 -31.08 8.76
CA ASP A 738 -12.69 -31.90 9.18
C ASP A 738 -13.91 -31.04 9.57
N VAL A 739 -13.68 -29.91 10.23
CA VAL A 739 -14.72 -28.91 10.51
C VAL A 739 -15.32 -28.37 9.22
N LEU A 740 -14.51 -28.03 8.21
CA LEU A 740 -14.99 -27.53 6.92
C LEU A 740 -15.90 -28.56 6.22
N PHE A 741 -15.48 -29.84 6.17
CA PHE A 741 -16.32 -30.88 5.57
C PHE A 741 -17.62 -31.09 6.35
N THR A 742 -17.58 -31.11 7.68
CA THR A 742 -18.78 -31.24 8.52
C THR A 742 -19.75 -30.08 8.29
N LEU A 743 -19.25 -28.86 8.09
CA LEU A 743 -20.07 -27.69 7.77
C LEU A 743 -20.70 -27.78 6.38
N ILE A 744 -20.00 -28.35 5.41
CA ILE A 744 -20.52 -28.57 4.04
C ILE A 744 -21.57 -29.68 4.04
N GLU A 745 -21.29 -30.80 4.72
CA GLU A 745 -22.19 -31.96 4.84
C GLU A 745 -23.49 -31.58 5.57
N SER A 746 -23.41 -30.70 6.56
CA SER A 746 -24.59 -30.14 7.26
C SER A 746 -25.29 -28.99 6.52
N GLY A 747 -24.83 -28.62 5.31
CA GLY A 747 -25.45 -27.58 4.49
C GLY A 747 -25.22 -26.15 4.97
N LYS A 748 -24.33 -25.93 5.95
CA LYS A 748 -24.00 -24.61 6.50
C LYS A 748 -22.97 -23.85 5.64
N VAL A 749 -22.22 -24.56 4.80
CA VAL A 749 -21.27 -24.02 3.82
C VAL A 749 -21.54 -24.65 2.45
N ALA A 750 -21.42 -23.89 1.36
CA ALA A 750 -21.68 -24.39 0.02
C ALA A 750 -20.60 -25.39 -0.43
N ALA A 751 -21.01 -26.58 -0.90
CA ALA A 751 -20.09 -27.58 -1.46
C ALA A 751 -19.36 -27.08 -2.73
N GLN A 752 -19.93 -26.09 -3.44
CA GLN A 752 -19.31 -25.43 -4.59
C GLN A 752 -17.95 -24.82 -4.25
N LEU A 753 -17.75 -24.43 -2.99
CA LEU A 753 -16.51 -23.82 -2.51
C LEU A 753 -15.30 -24.75 -2.70
N LEU A 754 -15.52 -26.07 -2.63
CA LEU A 754 -14.50 -27.10 -2.84
C LEU A 754 -14.00 -27.16 -4.29
N LYS A 755 -14.73 -26.60 -5.26
CA LYS A 755 -14.29 -26.51 -6.67
C LYS A 755 -13.40 -25.30 -6.94
N ARG A 756 -13.22 -24.37 -5.98
CA ARG A 756 -12.37 -23.20 -6.17
C ARG A 756 -10.89 -23.61 -6.25
N PRO A 757 -10.11 -23.08 -7.21
CA PRO A 757 -8.72 -23.50 -7.43
C PRO A 757 -7.86 -23.49 -6.17
N ALA A 758 -7.92 -22.42 -5.36
CA ALA A 758 -7.13 -22.28 -4.14
C ALA A 758 -7.44 -23.35 -3.07
N ILE A 759 -8.70 -23.76 -2.97
CA ILE A 759 -9.20 -24.72 -1.98
C ILE A 759 -8.97 -26.15 -2.48
N ALA A 760 -9.32 -26.43 -3.73
CA ALA A 760 -9.12 -27.72 -4.37
C ALA A 760 -7.64 -28.13 -4.39
N GLN A 761 -6.74 -27.19 -4.72
CA GLN A 761 -5.29 -27.45 -4.72
C GLN A 761 -4.76 -27.77 -3.32
N ARG A 762 -5.21 -27.06 -2.28
CA ARG A 762 -4.78 -27.32 -0.90
C ARG A 762 -5.30 -28.65 -0.37
N ILE A 763 -6.54 -29.03 -0.68
CA ILE A 763 -7.09 -30.35 -0.31
C ILE A 763 -6.33 -31.46 -1.06
N ALA A 764 -6.04 -31.27 -2.35
CA ALA A 764 -5.26 -32.24 -3.14
C ALA A 764 -3.79 -32.37 -2.67
N ALA A 765 -3.22 -31.30 -2.11
CA ALA A 765 -1.89 -31.31 -1.50
C ALA A 765 -1.88 -31.86 -0.05
N SER A 766 -3.04 -32.09 0.56
CA SER A 766 -3.16 -32.68 1.88
C SER A 766 -2.82 -34.18 1.84
N PRO A 767 -2.09 -34.72 2.82
CA PRO A 767 -1.76 -36.15 2.87
C PRO A 767 -2.97 -37.06 3.21
N SER A 768 -4.17 -36.51 3.40
CA SER A 768 -5.38 -37.27 3.78
C SER A 768 -6.11 -37.83 2.55
N GLU A 769 -5.96 -39.13 2.31
CA GLU A 769 -6.68 -39.84 1.24
C GLU A 769 -8.22 -39.79 1.46
N THR A 770 -8.65 -39.78 2.72
CA THR A 770 -10.05 -39.63 3.13
C THR A 770 -10.64 -38.27 2.75
N ALA A 771 -9.84 -37.19 2.82
CA ALA A 771 -10.28 -35.85 2.45
C ALA A 771 -10.56 -35.72 0.95
N THR A 772 -9.68 -36.29 0.11
CA THR A 772 -9.85 -36.32 -1.35
C THR A 772 -11.10 -37.09 -1.75
N GLN A 773 -11.39 -38.21 -1.08
CA GLN A 773 -12.62 -39.00 -1.30
C GLN A 773 -13.88 -38.23 -0.88
N ARG A 774 -13.88 -37.60 0.30
CA ARG A 774 -15.00 -36.75 0.77
C ARG A 774 -15.26 -35.59 -0.20
N MET A 775 -14.21 -34.91 -0.66
CA MET A 775 -14.33 -33.85 -1.66
C MET A 775 -14.97 -34.38 -2.95
N ALA A 776 -14.48 -35.50 -3.49
CA ALA A 776 -15.00 -36.09 -4.72
C ALA A 776 -16.50 -36.40 -4.64
N VAL A 777 -16.98 -36.89 -3.50
CA VAL A 777 -18.41 -37.14 -3.24
C VAL A 777 -19.19 -35.82 -3.16
N LEU A 778 -18.69 -34.83 -2.43
CA LEU A 778 -19.39 -33.57 -2.19
C LEU A 778 -19.49 -32.68 -3.44
N VAL A 779 -18.55 -32.80 -4.38
CA VAL A 779 -18.58 -32.04 -5.64
C VAL A 779 -19.22 -32.78 -6.81
N ALA A 780 -19.54 -34.07 -6.64
CA ALA A 780 -20.11 -34.89 -7.70
C ALA A 780 -21.47 -34.34 -8.15
N GLY A 781 -21.61 -34.01 -9.45
CA GLY A 781 -22.84 -33.50 -10.03
C GLY A 781 -23.09 -32.00 -9.81
N LEU A 782 -22.14 -31.25 -9.24
CA LEU A 782 -22.21 -29.78 -9.17
C LEU A 782 -21.79 -29.14 -10.51
N PRO A 783 -22.54 -28.14 -11.03
CA PRO A 783 -22.19 -27.44 -12.26
C PRO A 783 -20.87 -26.66 -12.13
N ASP A 784 -20.21 -26.37 -13.25
CA ASP A 784 -19.05 -25.47 -13.28
C ASP A 784 -19.49 -24.01 -13.13
N GLU A 785 -18.67 -23.21 -12.44
CA GLU A 785 -19.03 -21.83 -12.10
C GLU A 785 -18.96 -20.95 -13.36
N ASN A 786 -20.09 -20.37 -13.77
CA ASN A 786 -20.15 -19.49 -14.94
C ASN A 786 -19.62 -18.09 -14.56
N GLU A 787 -18.44 -17.70 -15.05
CA GLU A 787 -17.82 -16.38 -14.80
C GLU A 787 -18.78 -15.21 -15.08
N ALA A 788 -19.70 -15.38 -16.03
CA ALA A 788 -20.72 -14.37 -16.34
C ALA A 788 -21.67 -14.10 -15.15
N ILE A 789 -22.04 -15.11 -14.37
CA ILE A 789 -22.91 -14.97 -13.20
C ILE A 789 -22.15 -14.29 -12.06
N ILE A 790 -20.85 -14.59 -11.88
CA ILE A 790 -20.00 -13.90 -10.90
C ILE A 790 -19.96 -12.40 -11.20
N ARG A 791 -19.64 -12.04 -12.44
CA ARG A 791 -19.61 -10.64 -12.89
C ARG A 791 -20.96 -9.95 -12.73
N LEU A 792 -22.06 -10.66 -13.03
CA LEU A 792 -23.40 -10.11 -12.89
C LEU A 792 -23.74 -9.80 -11.42
N ILE A 793 -23.38 -10.68 -10.48
CA ILE A 793 -23.58 -10.45 -9.04
C ILE A 793 -22.77 -9.23 -8.58
N GLU A 794 -21.52 -9.10 -9.02
CA GLU A 794 -20.65 -7.96 -8.68
C GLU A 794 -21.22 -6.64 -9.21
N VAL A 795 -21.51 -6.56 -10.51
CA VAL A 795 -22.07 -5.35 -11.15
C VAL A 795 -23.41 -4.96 -10.53
N THR A 796 -24.27 -5.94 -10.25
CA THR A 796 -25.59 -5.66 -9.64
C THR A 796 -25.45 -5.13 -8.21
N ARG A 797 -24.48 -5.64 -7.44
CA ARG A 797 -24.17 -5.14 -6.10
C ARG A 797 -23.67 -3.71 -6.13
N GLU A 798 -22.70 -3.41 -6.98
CA GLU A 798 -22.17 -2.05 -7.14
C GLU A 798 -23.28 -1.07 -7.54
N SER A 799 -24.12 -1.47 -8.49
CA SER A 799 -25.28 -0.69 -8.95
C SER A 799 -26.28 -0.39 -7.83
N CYS A 800 -26.53 -1.34 -6.92
CA CYS A 800 -27.41 -1.14 -5.76
C CYS A 800 -26.77 -0.29 -4.65
N GLN A 801 -25.43 -0.27 -4.54
CA GLN A 801 -24.72 0.57 -3.57
C GLN A 801 -24.61 2.03 -4.05
N GLN A 802 -24.46 2.25 -5.35
CA GLN A 802 -24.35 3.58 -5.95
C GLN A 802 -25.69 4.33 -6.03
N GLN A 803 -26.80 3.60 -6.18
CA GLN A 803 -28.13 4.17 -6.31
C GLN A 803 -29.17 3.35 -5.51
N PRO A 804 -29.98 3.98 -4.65
CA PRO A 804 -31.02 3.29 -3.89
C PRO A 804 -32.19 2.87 -4.80
N GLY A 805 -32.73 1.67 -4.58
CA GLY A 805 -33.92 1.17 -5.28
C GLY A 805 -35.25 1.58 -4.64
N ASN A 806 -36.34 1.45 -5.39
CA ASN A 806 -37.69 1.73 -4.96
C ASN A 806 -38.37 0.46 -4.40
N ALA A 807 -38.50 0.39 -3.07
CA ALA A 807 -39.11 -0.75 -2.39
C ALA A 807 -40.60 -0.97 -2.74
N VAL A 808 -41.34 0.07 -3.12
CA VAL A 808 -42.75 -0.07 -3.54
C VAL A 808 -42.85 -0.77 -4.89
N ALA A 809 -42.01 -0.37 -5.86
CA ALA A 809 -41.90 -1.05 -7.15
C ALA A 809 -41.37 -2.50 -6.98
N GLY A 810 -40.43 -2.69 -6.06
CA GLY A 810 -39.92 -4.01 -5.68
C GLY A 810 -40.97 -4.96 -5.13
N ALA A 811 -41.95 -4.46 -4.37
CA ALA A 811 -43.05 -5.28 -3.85
C ALA A 811 -43.91 -5.88 -4.98
N GLU A 812 -44.17 -5.13 -6.04
CA GLU A 812 -44.90 -5.63 -7.22
C GLU A 812 -44.07 -6.66 -8.01
N LEU A 813 -42.76 -6.47 -8.09
CA LEU A 813 -41.84 -7.45 -8.68
C LEU A 813 -41.80 -8.75 -7.88
N PHE A 814 -41.81 -8.69 -6.54
CA PHE A 814 -41.91 -9.86 -5.67
C PHE A 814 -43.21 -10.63 -5.92
N LYS A 815 -44.34 -9.92 -5.98
CA LYS A 815 -45.66 -10.51 -6.27
C LYS A 815 -45.74 -11.18 -7.64
N LYS A 816 -45.01 -10.65 -8.62
CA LYS A 816 -44.98 -11.21 -9.98
C LYS A 816 -44.07 -12.43 -10.10
N ASN A 817 -42.91 -12.41 -9.44
CA ASN A 817 -41.81 -13.34 -9.73
C ASN A 817 -41.48 -14.32 -8.60
N CYS A 818 -41.80 -13.97 -7.33
CA CYS A 818 -41.34 -14.72 -6.15
C CYS A 818 -42.49 -15.33 -5.36
N SER A 819 -43.67 -14.69 -5.32
CA SER A 819 -44.79 -15.13 -4.48
C SER A 819 -45.45 -16.44 -4.94
N GLY A 820 -45.13 -16.91 -6.16
CA GLY A 820 -45.52 -18.22 -6.65
C GLY A 820 -44.90 -19.38 -5.86
N CYS A 821 -43.76 -19.14 -5.20
CA CYS A 821 -43.07 -20.15 -4.39
C CYS A 821 -42.81 -19.71 -2.95
N HIS A 822 -42.62 -18.41 -2.70
CA HIS A 822 -42.25 -17.88 -1.39
C HIS A 822 -43.38 -17.07 -0.72
N GLN A 823 -43.34 -17.00 0.60
CA GLN A 823 -44.29 -16.23 1.42
C GLN A 823 -43.55 -15.10 2.16
N ILE A 824 -44.18 -13.92 2.26
CA ILE A 824 -43.79 -12.79 3.12
C ILE A 824 -45.05 -12.21 3.74
N ALA A 825 -45.07 -11.99 5.06
CA ALA A 825 -46.20 -11.45 5.83
C ALA A 825 -47.53 -12.17 5.51
N GLY A 826 -47.47 -13.49 5.33
CA GLY A 826 -48.62 -14.32 4.98
C GLY A 826 -49.04 -14.29 3.49
N GLN A 827 -48.44 -13.44 2.64
CA GLN A 827 -48.75 -13.34 1.22
C GLN A 827 -47.80 -14.19 0.36
N GLY A 828 -48.37 -15.02 -0.53
CA GLY A 828 -47.63 -15.94 -1.41
C GLY A 828 -47.91 -17.42 -1.11
N LYS A 829 -47.18 -18.34 -1.75
CA LYS A 829 -47.27 -19.79 -1.50
C LYS A 829 -46.12 -20.27 -0.61
N LYS A 830 -46.31 -21.42 0.06
CA LYS A 830 -45.32 -22.04 0.96
C LYS A 830 -44.67 -23.26 0.27
N VAL A 831 -44.03 -23.02 -0.87
CA VAL A 831 -43.31 -24.04 -1.65
C VAL A 831 -41.81 -23.98 -1.33
N GLY A 832 -41.22 -22.80 -1.43
CA GLY A 832 -39.87 -22.50 -0.95
C GLY A 832 -39.88 -22.00 0.51
N PRO A 833 -38.70 -21.65 1.06
CA PRO A 833 -38.58 -21.11 2.41
C PRO A 833 -39.40 -19.82 2.59
N ASN A 834 -39.92 -19.62 3.81
CA ASN A 834 -40.54 -18.36 4.21
C ASN A 834 -39.47 -17.24 4.22
N LEU A 835 -39.80 -16.09 3.64
CA LEU A 835 -38.89 -14.96 3.48
C LEU A 835 -39.20 -13.81 4.47
N ASP A 836 -40.02 -14.06 5.50
CA ASP A 836 -40.14 -13.15 6.65
C ASP A 836 -38.75 -12.88 7.26
N GLY A 837 -38.38 -11.60 7.40
CA GLY A 837 -37.06 -11.22 7.94
C GLY A 837 -35.89 -11.39 6.97
N ILE A 838 -36.12 -11.68 5.68
CA ILE A 838 -35.05 -11.94 4.69
C ILE A 838 -34.03 -10.79 4.58
N GLY A 839 -34.45 -9.55 4.87
CA GLY A 839 -33.59 -8.38 4.85
C GLY A 839 -32.44 -8.42 5.86
N ASN A 840 -32.52 -9.29 6.87
CA ASN A 840 -31.46 -9.51 7.85
C ASN A 840 -30.22 -10.17 7.22
N ARG A 841 -30.36 -10.87 6.08
CA ARG A 841 -29.22 -11.46 5.35
C ARG A 841 -28.33 -10.43 4.64
N GLY A 842 -28.81 -9.20 4.46
CA GLY A 842 -28.09 -8.13 3.77
C GLY A 842 -28.11 -8.25 2.25
N LEU A 843 -27.82 -7.13 1.58
CA LEU A 843 -27.90 -7.00 0.12
C LEU A 843 -27.02 -8.00 -0.62
N ASP A 844 -25.78 -8.19 -0.15
CA ASP A 844 -24.79 -9.05 -0.80
C ASP A 844 -25.29 -10.50 -0.90
N ARG A 845 -25.87 -11.02 0.19
CA ARG A 845 -26.37 -12.40 0.24
C ARG A 845 -27.68 -12.57 -0.52
N VAL A 846 -28.61 -11.62 -0.39
CA VAL A 846 -29.89 -11.66 -1.11
C VAL A 846 -29.68 -11.60 -2.62
N THR A 847 -28.71 -10.81 -3.09
CA THR A 847 -28.35 -10.72 -4.51
C THR A 847 -27.87 -12.07 -5.05
N GLU A 848 -27.04 -12.77 -4.28
CA GLU A 848 -26.54 -14.10 -4.66
C GLU A 848 -27.64 -15.17 -4.64
N ASP A 849 -28.46 -15.21 -3.59
CA ASP A 849 -29.54 -16.19 -3.44
C ASP A 849 -30.55 -16.10 -4.61
N VAL A 850 -30.75 -14.89 -5.19
CA VAL A 850 -31.67 -14.65 -6.31
C VAL A 850 -31.03 -14.88 -7.68
N LEU A 851 -29.80 -14.38 -7.91
CA LEU A 851 -29.15 -14.47 -9.22
C LEU A 851 -28.47 -15.82 -9.47
N ALA A 852 -28.16 -16.56 -8.41
CA ALA A 852 -27.49 -17.85 -8.48
C ALA A 852 -28.13 -18.88 -7.52
N PRO A 853 -29.42 -19.20 -7.68
CA PRO A 853 -30.18 -19.97 -6.69
C PRO A 853 -29.68 -21.41 -6.51
N ASN A 854 -28.94 -21.94 -7.50
CA ASN A 854 -28.34 -23.28 -7.42
C ASN A 854 -27.07 -23.33 -6.55
N ARG A 855 -26.53 -22.19 -6.11
CA ARG A 855 -25.30 -22.16 -5.28
C ARG A 855 -25.53 -22.60 -3.84
N ASN A 856 -26.73 -22.34 -3.30
CA ASN A 856 -27.01 -22.42 -1.87
C ASN A 856 -28.35 -23.13 -1.59
N VAL A 857 -28.47 -24.39 -2.00
CA VAL A 857 -29.72 -25.17 -1.85
C VAL A 857 -29.62 -26.14 -0.68
N ASP A 858 -30.40 -25.86 0.37
CA ASP A 858 -30.63 -26.80 1.47
C ASP A 858 -31.20 -28.11 0.93
N ILE A 859 -30.80 -29.24 1.52
CA ILE A 859 -31.25 -30.57 1.10
C ILE A 859 -32.78 -30.69 1.08
N ALA A 860 -33.47 -29.97 1.98
CA ALA A 860 -34.92 -29.92 2.07
C ALA A 860 -35.60 -29.19 0.89
N PHE A 861 -34.85 -28.41 0.10
CA PHE A 861 -35.37 -27.63 -1.03
C PHE A 861 -34.78 -28.04 -2.39
N ARG A 862 -34.10 -29.19 -2.46
CA ARG A 862 -33.55 -29.75 -3.70
C ARG A 862 -34.64 -30.36 -4.58
N SER A 863 -34.57 -30.11 -5.88
CA SER A 863 -35.47 -30.72 -6.85
C SER A 863 -35.21 -32.23 -6.95
N SER A 864 -36.26 -33.02 -7.16
CA SER A 864 -36.15 -34.44 -7.51
C SER A 864 -36.96 -34.74 -8.75
N THR A 865 -36.54 -35.76 -9.50
CA THR A 865 -37.30 -36.33 -10.61
C THR A 865 -37.92 -37.64 -10.13
N VAL A 866 -39.22 -37.76 -10.32
CA VAL A 866 -40.02 -38.96 -10.04
C VAL A 866 -40.51 -39.50 -11.38
N VAL A 867 -40.17 -40.75 -11.68
CA VAL A 867 -40.68 -41.48 -12.84
C VAL A 867 -41.70 -42.48 -12.32
N THR A 868 -42.93 -42.41 -12.79
CA THR A 868 -43.98 -43.38 -12.45
C THR A 868 -43.95 -44.57 -13.40
N ARG A 869 -44.55 -45.70 -12.98
CA ARG A 869 -44.58 -46.96 -13.74
C ARG A 869 -45.36 -46.88 -15.06
N ASP A 870 -46.24 -45.90 -15.21
CA ASP A 870 -46.94 -45.59 -16.47
C ASP A 870 -46.15 -44.61 -17.37
N GLY A 871 -44.92 -44.25 -16.98
CA GLY A 871 -43.99 -43.45 -17.78
C GLY A 871 -44.12 -41.93 -17.60
N LEU A 872 -44.86 -41.45 -16.61
CA LEU A 872 -44.93 -40.01 -16.30
C LEU A 872 -43.65 -39.57 -15.57
N VAL A 873 -43.01 -38.53 -16.09
CA VAL A 873 -41.81 -37.92 -15.48
C VAL A 873 -42.19 -36.60 -14.83
N LEU A 874 -42.07 -36.51 -13.51
CA LEU A 874 -42.38 -35.33 -12.71
C LEU A 874 -41.09 -34.78 -12.09
N ALA A 875 -40.75 -33.52 -12.38
CA ALA A 875 -39.61 -32.84 -11.79
C ALA A 875 -40.08 -31.70 -10.89
N GLY A 876 -39.66 -31.72 -9.62
CA GLY A 876 -40.05 -30.70 -8.65
C GLY A 876 -39.63 -31.02 -7.21
N LEU A 877 -40.05 -30.16 -6.29
CA LEU A 877 -39.83 -30.36 -4.86
C LEU A 877 -40.77 -31.46 -4.34
N LEU A 878 -40.22 -32.43 -3.61
CA LEU A 878 -41.00 -33.52 -3.05
C LEU A 878 -41.46 -33.22 -1.63
N ARG A 879 -42.75 -33.45 -1.39
CA ARG A 879 -43.35 -33.46 -0.06
C ARG A 879 -44.08 -34.76 0.16
N GLU A 880 -43.68 -35.51 1.17
CA GLU A 880 -44.42 -36.71 1.59
C GLU A 880 -45.72 -36.29 2.28
N LEU A 881 -46.82 -36.93 1.87
CA LEU A 881 -48.16 -36.74 2.42
C LEU A 881 -48.58 -38.01 3.18
N GLU A 882 -49.60 -37.89 4.03
CA GLU A 882 -50.21 -39.04 4.69
C GLU A 882 -50.80 -40.04 3.67
N ASN A 883 -50.83 -41.34 4.03
CA ASN A 883 -51.33 -42.47 3.23
C ASN A 883 -50.49 -42.80 1.97
N ASP A 884 -49.17 -42.88 2.09
CA ASP A 884 -48.25 -43.30 1.02
C ASP A 884 -48.39 -42.49 -0.28
N ARG A 885 -48.60 -41.18 -0.15
CA ARG A 885 -48.71 -40.25 -1.26
C ARG A 885 -47.53 -39.29 -1.28
N ILE A 886 -47.02 -39.02 -2.48
CA ILE A 886 -45.94 -38.08 -2.71
C ILE A 886 -46.49 -36.92 -3.52
N SER A 887 -46.34 -35.72 -2.99
CA SER A 887 -46.59 -34.47 -3.70
C SER A 887 -45.30 -34.02 -4.39
N VAL A 888 -45.40 -33.74 -5.70
CA VAL A 888 -44.33 -33.15 -6.51
C VAL A 888 -44.77 -31.74 -6.90
N VAL A 889 -44.08 -30.73 -6.39
CA VAL A 889 -44.36 -29.33 -6.70
C VAL A 889 -43.35 -28.80 -7.71
N ASN A 890 -43.80 -28.46 -8.91
CA ASN A 890 -42.91 -28.01 -9.99
C ASN A 890 -42.45 -26.55 -9.82
N SER A 891 -41.59 -26.07 -10.73
CA SER A 891 -41.05 -24.70 -10.72
C SER A 891 -42.09 -23.59 -10.95
N LYS A 892 -43.33 -23.95 -11.33
CA LYS A 892 -44.48 -23.02 -11.42
C LYS A 892 -45.32 -23.01 -10.14
N GLY A 893 -44.95 -23.79 -9.14
CA GLY A 893 -45.72 -23.95 -7.90
C GLY A 893 -47.03 -24.71 -8.10
N GLU A 894 -47.09 -25.58 -9.12
CA GLU A 894 -48.20 -26.52 -9.37
C GLU A 894 -47.89 -27.84 -8.68
N GLU A 895 -48.86 -28.36 -7.93
CA GLU A 895 -48.72 -29.59 -7.14
C GLU A 895 -49.37 -30.77 -7.88
N THR A 896 -48.58 -31.82 -8.13
CA THR A 896 -49.05 -33.10 -8.67
C THR A 896 -48.85 -34.17 -7.60
N ILE A 897 -49.89 -34.96 -7.32
CA ILE A 897 -49.83 -35.99 -6.28
C ILE A 897 -49.85 -37.37 -6.93
N VAL A 898 -48.89 -38.21 -6.54
CA VAL A 898 -48.76 -39.60 -6.99
C VAL A 898 -48.75 -40.53 -5.78
N ASN A 899 -49.22 -41.77 -5.93
CA ASN A 899 -49.01 -42.78 -4.88
C ASN A 899 -47.56 -43.25 -4.94
N ALA A 900 -46.95 -43.49 -3.79
CA ALA A 900 -45.59 -44.02 -3.71
C ALA A 900 -45.46 -45.39 -4.40
N ALA A 901 -46.54 -46.20 -4.40
CA ALA A 901 -46.60 -47.50 -5.08
C ALA A 901 -46.50 -47.41 -6.62
N ASP A 902 -46.84 -46.26 -7.19
CA ASP A 902 -46.82 -46.01 -8.65
C ASP A 902 -45.48 -45.44 -9.11
N VAL A 903 -44.53 -45.17 -8.20
CA VAL A 903 -43.19 -44.68 -8.52
C VAL A 903 -42.28 -45.84 -8.91
N ASP A 904 -41.64 -45.71 -10.07
CA ASP A 904 -40.65 -46.65 -10.59
C ASP A 904 -39.21 -46.22 -10.25
N GLU A 905 -38.91 -44.93 -10.44
CA GLU A 905 -37.58 -44.36 -10.16
C GLU A 905 -37.69 -42.98 -9.49
N ARG A 906 -36.79 -42.72 -8.54
CA ARG A 906 -36.62 -41.41 -7.88
C ARG A 906 -35.16 -40.99 -7.94
N VAL A 907 -34.89 -39.88 -8.62
CA VAL A 907 -33.54 -39.31 -8.76
C VAL A 907 -33.50 -37.92 -8.13
N GLY A 908 -32.68 -37.75 -7.10
CA GLY A 908 -32.43 -36.44 -6.48
C GLY A 908 -31.49 -35.58 -7.34
N SER A 909 -31.76 -34.28 -7.44
CA SER A 909 -30.88 -33.30 -8.07
C SER A 909 -30.21 -32.40 -7.02
N ALA A 910 -29.01 -31.90 -7.31
CA ALA A 910 -28.40 -30.83 -6.51
C ALA A 910 -29.00 -29.44 -6.82
N LEU A 911 -29.87 -29.33 -7.83
CA LEU A 911 -30.40 -28.06 -8.33
C LEU A 911 -31.64 -27.60 -7.56
N SER A 912 -31.78 -26.28 -7.48
CA SER A 912 -32.97 -25.61 -6.96
C SER A 912 -34.11 -25.69 -7.98
N PRO A 913 -35.38 -25.82 -7.54
CA PRO A 913 -36.53 -25.59 -8.40
C PRO A 913 -36.73 -24.10 -8.75
N MET A 914 -35.99 -23.17 -8.11
CA MET A 914 -36.01 -21.75 -8.42
C MET A 914 -35.35 -21.45 -9.78
N PRO A 915 -35.97 -20.63 -10.65
CA PRO A 915 -35.37 -20.27 -11.94
C PRO A 915 -34.02 -19.56 -11.80
N ALA A 916 -33.02 -20.00 -12.56
CA ALA A 916 -31.67 -19.41 -12.54
C ALA A 916 -31.45 -18.31 -13.60
N ASN A 917 -32.53 -17.70 -14.10
CA ASN A 917 -32.50 -16.72 -15.20
C ASN A 917 -33.00 -15.33 -14.80
N PHE A 918 -33.12 -15.01 -13.51
CA PHE A 918 -33.60 -13.70 -13.05
C PHE A 918 -32.74 -12.53 -13.55
N GLY A 919 -31.45 -12.77 -13.77
CA GLY A 919 -30.53 -11.81 -14.40
C GLY A 919 -30.83 -11.49 -15.87
N GLU A 920 -31.58 -12.36 -16.55
CA GLU A 920 -31.99 -12.19 -17.95
C GLU A 920 -33.43 -11.67 -18.06
N VAL A 921 -34.27 -12.00 -17.07
CA VAL A 921 -35.70 -11.67 -17.05
C VAL A 921 -35.98 -10.29 -16.46
N LEU A 922 -35.12 -9.80 -15.57
CA LEU A 922 -35.26 -8.50 -14.90
C LEU A 922 -34.16 -7.54 -15.36
N THR A 923 -34.54 -6.30 -15.63
CA THR A 923 -33.57 -5.22 -15.90
C THR A 923 -32.78 -4.84 -14.64
N ALA A 924 -31.66 -4.15 -14.80
CA ALA A 924 -30.84 -3.70 -13.67
C ALA A 924 -31.64 -2.82 -12.67
N ASP A 925 -32.53 -1.95 -13.16
CA ASP A 925 -33.41 -1.13 -12.32
C ASP A 925 -34.41 -1.99 -11.54
N GLN A 926 -35.01 -2.98 -12.20
CA GLN A 926 -35.96 -3.89 -11.56
C GLN A 926 -35.29 -4.80 -10.54
N LEU A 927 -34.06 -5.26 -10.79
CA LEU A 927 -33.28 -6.01 -9.81
C LEU A 927 -33.00 -5.17 -8.58
N ARG A 928 -32.58 -3.92 -8.77
CA ARG A 928 -32.34 -2.96 -7.68
C ARG A 928 -33.61 -2.67 -6.87
N ASP A 929 -34.76 -2.48 -7.53
CA ASP A 929 -36.05 -2.28 -6.86
C ASP A 929 -36.48 -3.52 -6.07
N LEU A 930 -36.37 -4.71 -6.67
CA LEU A 930 -36.67 -5.99 -6.01
C LEU A 930 -35.78 -6.19 -4.78
N PHE A 931 -34.47 -5.95 -4.89
CA PHE A 931 -33.56 -6.08 -3.77
C PHE A 931 -33.79 -5.03 -2.70
N ALA A 932 -34.16 -3.79 -3.06
CA ALA A 932 -34.56 -2.78 -2.08
C ALA A 932 -35.77 -3.24 -1.24
N TYR A 933 -36.77 -3.87 -1.86
CA TYR A 933 -37.92 -4.43 -1.15
C TYR A 933 -37.57 -5.63 -0.27
N LEU A 934 -36.78 -6.59 -0.79
CA LEU A 934 -36.36 -7.76 -0.01
C LEU A 934 -35.49 -7.35 1.19
N VAL A 935 -34.55 -6.42 0.98
CA VAL A 935 -33.70 -5.90 2.06
C VAL A 935 -34.49 -5.05 3.06
N SER A 936 -35.60 -4.42 2.66
CA SER A 936 -36.45 -3.67 3.59
C SER A 936 -37.27 -4.57 4.53
N GLN A 937 -37.38 -5.88 4.26
CA GLN A 937 -38.06 -6.83 5.15
C GLN A 937 -37.17 -7.25 6.33
N ARG A 938 -36.60 -6.29 7.06
CA ARG A 938 -35.88 -6.53 8.32
C ARG A 938 -36.88 -6.64 9.46
N GLN A 939 -36.65 -7.60 10.36
CA GLN A 939 -37.40 -7.74 11.61
C GLN A 939 -36.51 -7.35 12.78
#